data_AF-A0A3M0ZE07-F1
#
_entry.id   AF-A0A3M0ZE07-F1
#
_cell.length_a   1.000
_cell.length_b   1.000
_cell.length_c   1.000
_cell.angle_alpha   90.00
_cell.angle_beta   90.00
_cell.angle_gamma   90.00
#
_symmetry.space_group_name_H-M   'P 1'
#
loop_
_entity.id
_entity.type
_entity.pdbx_description
1 polymer ?
#
loop_
_entity_poly.entity_id
_entity_poly.type
_entity_poly.pdbx_seq_one_letter_code
_entity_poly.pdbx_strand_id
1 'polypeptide(L)'
;MRAGRLGRMFVVLAAVLAARGAFAAQRIAEVRVDGNERVETSAIRAHVHVGPGQVLDRRLIDKDVKEIYQLGFFDHVWVTAEDGPAGVILTYHVAERPYVTDVVFHGVKHVEKEDLEGVVGIVPGAIFDPRRAWEGLEAARKFYGSEGYPDARIEYSLERREGNTAVVHYHIKEGKLVRIREIRLEGVKAFKKSKLRKLMTTRERWFLSFLTGAGILNEDELKTDVDRLTAYYYDHGYIHVRIDEPKIERVGDGLVVTIKIDEGPLFHVGDISFEGDVLIEEDRLRSMIGFRPGDVFRASALRDAIFAVTEAYGDLGYAFAEAIPDTRVREAARRVDVVFRIKAGPVVTIRRIEIRGNTKTRDYVIRRELELHEGEKFSGSGLRRSKANVRRLGFFDEVELTTSRTDREDQVDLIVKVVEGRTGSFAAGAGFSSADRFLFNARIAEQNLFGRGQRLIFNADFGQIRQNFQFSFTEPWFANRPLSLGFDVFDWSLEFDRFRRGGRGFSVRASYPLADLGLKSFYGRSLERVRAGLEYRLERARIDGLGRFAPPDVVAEEGTRLTSSITPKLIRNTLDHPFDPTRGSRQVFSAEFAGLGGETDFVKVELSSRWFFPIGKLGTKRTVVYSVGGNLGYGLGDSGRSGKELPVFERYFPGGINSVRGFETRSLGPTQEVCDTTGATCVDSETGGSQQLIFNNELIVPLIPDAGIKGVVFFDAGNAFLAEDGIDFTGLRYAVGWGLRWLSPFGPLRIEVGYPLDRRKGESSSVVLFSFGAPL
;
A
#
# COMPACT_ATOMS: atom_id res chain seq x y z
N MET A 1 -101.67 -41.92 35.65
CA MET A 1 -101.50 -40.68 34.84
C MET A 1 -100.62 -39.72 35.62
N ARG A 2 -99.57 -39.22 34.95
CA ARG A 2 -98.81 -37.98 35.19
C ARG A 2 -98.28 -37.61 36.58
N ALA A 3 -97.05 -37.08 36.51
CA ALA A 3 -96.35 -36.19 37.43
C ALA A 3 -95.67 -36.87 38.64
N GLY A 4 -94.43 -36.53 39.01
CA GLY A 4 -93.52 -35.55 38.44
C GLY A 4 -92.26 -35.42 39.32
N ARG A 5 -91.12 -35.22 38.64
CA ARG A 5 -89.94 -34.43 39.04
C ARG A 5 -89.58 -34.39 40.53
N LEU A 6 -88.55 -35.16 40.91
CA LEU A 6 -87.44 -34.75 41.79
C LEU A 6 -86.49 -35.94 41.98
N GLY A 7 -85.57 -36.14 41.05
CA GLY A 7 -84.63 -37.26 41.14
C GLY A 7 -83.86 -37.44 39.85
N ARG A 8 -82.86 -36.57 39.62
CA ARG A 8 -81.78 -36.81 38.63
C ARG A 8 -80.64 -35.79 38.62
N MET A 9 -80.64 -34.78 39.49
CA MET A 9 -79.64 -33.69 39.45
C MET A 9 -78.70 -33.61 40.67
N PHE A 10 -78.46 -34.72 41.39
CA PHE A 10 -77.48 -34.71 42.51
C PHE A 10 -76.62 -35.97 42.67
N VAL A 11 -76.78 -37.00 41.82
CA VAL A 11 -75.96 -38.23 41.90
C VAL A 11 -74.97 -38.36 40.72
N VAL A 12 -75.09 -37.53 39.68
CA VAL A 12 -74.15 -37.54 38.54
C VAL A 12 -72.96 -36.59 38.75
N LEU A 13 -73.03 -35.64 39.69
CA LEU A 13 -71.92 -34.71 39.98
C LEU A 13 -70.92 -35.25 41.02
N ALA A 14 -71.28 -36.27 41.81
CA ALA A 14 -70.38 -36.89 42.80
C ALA A 14 -69.57 -38.09 42.24
N ALA A 15 -70.00 -38.68 41.12
CA ALA A 15 -69.31 -39.82 40.50
C ALA A 15 -68.26 -39.42 39.43
N VAL A 16 -68.24 -38.16 38.99
CA VAL A 16 -67.17 -37.63 38.11
C VAL A 16 -66.00 -37.03 38.91
N LEU A 17 -66.16 -36.87 40.24
CA LEU A 17 -65.10 -36.41 41.14
C LEU A 17 -64.30 -37.56 41.82
N ALA A 18 -64.69 -38.82 41.62
CA ALA A 18 -64.04 -39.99 42.22
C ALA A 18 -63.38 -40.95 41.22
N ALA A 19 -63.10 -40.47 40.00
CA ALA A 19 -62.15 -41.10 39.07
C ALA A 19 -60.88 -40.24 38.92
N ARG A 20 -60.41 -39.63 40.02
CA ARG A 20 -58.97 -39.41 40.21
C ARG A 20 -58.36 -40.76 40.61
N GLY A 21 -58.38 -41.71 39.67
CA GLY A 21 -57.43 -42.81 39.71
C GLY A 21 -56.06 -42.18 39.65
N ALA A 22 -55.28 -42.37 40.71
CA ALA A 22 -53.93 -41.88 40.82
C ALA A 22 -53.14 -42.31 39.57
N PHE A 23 -52.87 -41.38 38.66
CA PHE A 23 -51.63 -41.44 37.90
C PHE A 23 -50.54 -41.35 38.96
N ALA A 24 -50.04 -42.50 39.40
CA ALA A 24 -48.79 -42.56 40.11
C ALA A 24 -47.81 -41.80 39.22
N ALA A 25 -47.34 -40.64 39.69
CA ALA A 25 -46.36 -39.85 38.98
C ALA A 25 -45.15 -40.76 38.76
N GLN A 26 -44.97 -41.25 37.51
CA GLN A 26 -43.90 -42.19 37.18
C GLN A 26 -42.59 -41.54 37.61
N ARG A 27 -41.89 -42.18 38.55
CA ARG A 27 -40.61 -41.68 39.05
C ARG A 27 -39.49 -42.27 38.21
N ILE A 28 -38.48 -41.46 37.95
CA ILE A 28 -37.30 -41.87 37.22
C ILE A 28 -36.47 -42.76 38.14
N ALA A 29 -36.24 -44.02 37.76
CA ALA A 29 -35.42 -44.95 38.52
C ALA A 29 -33.93 -44.77 38.21
N GLU A 30 -33.62 -44.53 36.93
CA GLU A 30 -32.24 -44.47 36.44
C GLU A 30 -32.17 -43.59 35.20
N VAL A 31 -31.02 -42.93 35.02
CA VAL A 31 -30.68 -42.17 33.81
C VAL A 31 -29.40 -42.74 33.22
N ARG A 32 -29.46 -43.14 31.95
CA ARG A 32 -28.37 -43.70 31.17
C ARG A 32 -28.06 -42.82 29.97
N VAL A 33 -26.82 -42.90 29.51
CA VAL A 33 -26.36 -42.27 28.27
C VAL A 33 -25.76 -43.38 27.44
N ASP A 34 -26.08 -43.40 26.16
CA ASP A 34 -25.68 -44.45 25.21
C ASP A 34 -25.29 -43.82 23.86
N GLY A 35 -24.34 -44.45 23.16
CA GLY A 35 -23.87 -44.00 21.84
C GLY A 35 -22.75 -42.95 21.82
N ASN A 36 -22.22 -42.53 22.98
CA ASN A 36 -21.02 -41.71 23.06
C ASN A 36 -19.75 -42.58 22.92
N GLU A 37 -18.81 -42.14 22.09
CA GLU A 37 -17.53 -42.82 21.82
C GLU A 37 -16.35 -42.01 22.37
N ARG A 38 -16.27 -40.71 22.03
CA ARG A 38 -15.18 -39.81 22.45
C ARG A 38 -15.61 -38.82 23.51
N VAL A 39 -16.88 -38.43 23.55
CA VAL A 39 -17.38 -37.53 24.57
C VAL A 39 -17.61 -38.33 25.85
N GLU A 40 -16.97 -37.92 26.94
CA GLU A 40 -17.13 -38.57 28.24
C GLU A 40 -18.60 -38.51 28.71
N THR A 41 -19.11 -39.64 29.21
CA THR A 41 -20.51 -39.73 29.69
C THR A 41 -20.82 -38.70 30.79
N SER A 42 -19.82 -38.34 31.60
CA SER A 42 -19.95 -37.33 32.65
C SER A 42 -20.22 -35.92 32.10
N ALA A 43 -19.66 -35.56 30.94
CA ALA A 43 -19.86 -34.28 30.29
C ALA A 43 -21.29 -34.12 29.73
N ILE A 44 -21.86 -35.22 29.22
CA ILE A 44 -23.25 -35.29 28.77
C ILE A 44 -24.18 -35.19 29.98
N ARG A 45 -23.90 -35.95 31.05
CA ARG A 45 -24.69 -35.93 32.30
C ARG A 45 -24.72 -34.56 32.97
N ALA A 46 -23.68 -33.73 32.82
CA ALA A 46 -23.66 -32.38 33.38
C ALA A 46 -24.76 -31.47 32.80
N HIS A 47 -25.31 -31.81 31.63
CA HIS A 47 -26.40 -31.09 30.94
C HIS A 47 -27.74 -31.81 31.03
N VAL A 48 -27.84 -32.85 31.87
CA VAL A 48 -29.06 -33.58 32.15
C VAL A 48 -29.57 -33.15 33.53
N HIS A 49 -30.70 -32.45 33.55
CA HIS A 49 -31.32 -31.95 34.78
C HIS A 49 -32.22 -32.99 35.45
N VAL A 50 -32.73 -33.96 34.68
CA VAL A 50 -33.52 -35.04 35.25
C VAL A 50 -32.65 -36.07 35.97
N GLY A 51 -33.05 -36.43 37.19
CA GLY A 51 -32.30 -37.34 38.05
C GLY A 51 -33.15 -38.45 38.68
N PRO A 52 -32.51 -39.56 39.15
CA PRO A 52 -33.20 -40.61 39.86
C PRO A 52 -34.03 -40.10 41.05
N GLY A 53 -35.25 -40.60 41.21
CA GLY A 53 -36.21 -40.23 42.25
C GLY A 53 -37.14 -39.07 41.91
N GLN A 54 -36.85 -38.29 40.85
CA GLN A 54 -37.72 -37.20 40.39
C GLN A 54 -38.95 -37.73 39.63
N VAL A 55 -40.01 -36.92 39.59
CA VAL A 55 -41.19 -37.19 38.77
C VAL A 55 -40.84 -36.95 37.31
N LEU A 56 -41.27 -37.86 36.42
CA LEU A 56 -41.10 -37.75 34.99
C LEU A 56 -41.77 -36.47 34.44
N ASP A 57 -40.96 -35.47 34.08
CA ASP A 57 -41.41 -34.23 33.44
C ASP A 57 -40.87 -34.13 32.01
N ARG A 58 -41.77 -34.20 31.03
CA ARG A 58 -41.44 -34.10 29.61
C ARG A 58 -40.81 -32.76 29.22
N ARG A 59 -41.10 -31.67 29.95
CA ARG A 59 -40.52 -30.35 29.66
C ARG A 59 -39.04 -30.30 30.04
N LEU A 60 -38.67 -30.94 31.15
CA LEU A 60 -37.28 -31.05 31.57
C LEU A 60 -36.50 -31.96 30.63
N ILE A 61 -37.10 -33.06 30.18
CA ILE A 61 -36.49 -33.96 29.19
C ILE A 61 -36.24 -33.24 27.85
N ASP A 62 -37.20 -32.46 27.34
CA ASP A 62 -37.01 -31.67 26.11
C ASP A 62 -35.91 -30.60 26.27
N LYS A 63 -35.79 -30.03 27.47
CA LYS A 63 -34.71 -29.10 27.80
C LYS A 63 -33.35 -29.80 27.79
N ASP A 64 -33.24 -30.98 28.42
CA ASP A 64 -32.01 -31.77 28.46
C ASP A 64 -31.56 -32.19 27.05
N VAL A 65 -32.48 -32.66 26.21
CA VAL A 65 -32.19 -32.99 24.80
C VAL A 65 -31.65 -31.76 24.05
N LYS A 66 -32.25 -30.58 24.24
CA LYS A 66 -31.78 -29.34 23.61
C LYS A 66 -30.40 -28.90 24.10
N GLU A 67 -30.14 -28.99 25.39
CA GLU A 67 -28.84 -28.62 25.95
C GLU A 67 -27.73 -29.57 25.52
N ILE A 68 -27.99 -30.89 25.49
CA ILE A 68 -27.03 -31.87 24.95
C ILE A 68 -26.76 -31.60 23.46
N TYR A 69 -27.80 -31.28 22.68
CA TYR A 69 -27.62 -30.93 21.26
C TYR A 69 -26.82 -29.64 21.06
N GLN A 70 -27.00 -28.64 21.94
CA GLN A 70 -26.27 -27.36 21.92
C GLN A 70 -24.78 -27.49 22.24
N LEU A 71 -24.33 -28.62 22.78
CA LEU A 71 -22.90 -28.93 22.93
C LEU A 71 -22.18 -29.02 21.57
N GLY A 72 -22.91 -29.23 20.48
CA GLY A 72 -22.36 -29.25 19.11
C GLY A 72 -21.60 -30.54 18.74
N PHE A 73 -21.49 -31.49 19.67
CA PHE A 73 -20.77 -32.75 19.47
C PHE A 73 -21.59 -33.85 18.79
N PHE A 74 -22.92 -33.68 18.66
CA PHE A 74 -23.83 -34.75 18.25
C PHE A 74 -24.63 -34.41 17.00
N ASP A 75 -24.79 -35.39 16.10
CA ASP A 75 -25.66 -35.32 14.91
C ASP A 75 -27.14 -35.47 15.33
N HIS A 76 -27.42 -36.42 16.22
CA HIS A 76 -28.76 -36.70 16.73
C HIS A 76 -28.71 -36.97 18.25
N VAL A 77 -29.70 -36.44 18.96
CA VAL A 77 -29.92 -36.72 20.38
C VAL A 77 -31.39 -37.07 20.57
N TRP A 78 -31.66 -38.24 21.11
CA TRP A 78 -33.03 -38.66 21.42
C TRP A 78 -33.05 -39.44 22.73
N VAL A 79 -34.23 -39.54 23.32
CA VAL A 79 -34.42 -40.18 24.61
C VAL A 79 -35.46 -41.29 24.48
N THR A 80 -35.14 -42.46 25.02
CA THR A 80 -36.08 -43.56 25.18
C THR A 80 -36.42 -43.71 26.65
N ALA A 81 -37.66 -44.15 26.92
CA ALA A 81 -38.16 -44.40 28.26
C ALA A 81 -38.63 -45.85 28.35
N GLU A 82 -38.06 -46.61 29.26
CA GLU A 82 -38.40 -48.02 29.51
C GLU A 82 -38.93 -48.19 30.94
N ASP A 83 -39.97 -49.01 31.12
CA ASP A 83 -40.50 -49.32 32.44
C ASP A 83 -39.59 -50.32 33.16
N GLY A 84 -38.94 -49.88 34.23
CA GLY A 84 -38.12 -50.72 35.10
C GLY A 84 -38.86 -51.16 36.38
N PRO A 85 -38.34 -52.17 37.10
CA PRO A 85 -38.98 -52.70 38.32
C PRO A 85 -39.10 -51.70 39.48
N ALA A 86 -38.38 -50.57 39.43
CA ALA A 86 -38.37 -49.52 40.46
C ALA A 86 -38.85 -48.14 39.95
N GLY A 87 -39.26 -48.02 38.68
CA GLY A 87 -39.62 -46.76 38.01
C GLY A 87 -39.13 -46.70 36.56
N VAL A 88 -39.26 -45.55 35.91
CA VAL A 88 -38.91 -45.34 34.48
C VAL A 88 -37.40 -45.16 34.32
N ILE A 89 -36.78 -45.88 33.40
CA ILE A 89 -35.38 -45.72 33.00
C ILE A 89 -35.34 -44.81 31.77
N LEU A 90 -34.62 -43.70 31.86
CA LEU A 90 -34.40 -42.79 30.74
C LEU A 90 -33.03 -43.05 30.14
N THR A 91 -32.99 -43.41 28.85
CA THR A 91 -31.73 -43.57 28.11
C THR A 91 -31.62 -42.45 27.08
N TYR A 92 -30.65 -41.57 27.27
CA TYR A 92 -30.27 -40.55 26.30
C TYR A 92 -29.32 -41.17 25.29
N HIS A 93 -29.81 -41.41 24.09
CA HIS A 93 -28.99 -41.87 22.97
C HIS A 93 -28.41 -40.66 22.23
N VAL A 94 -27.11 -40.70 22.01
CA VAL A 94 -26.38 -39.68 21.27
C VAL A 94 -25.65 -40.31 20.09
N ALA A 95 -25.64 -39.63 18.95
CA ALA A 95 -24.80 -40.00 17.82
C ALA A 95 -23.75 -38.91 17.62
N GLU A 96 -22.48 -39.19 17.94
CA GLU A 96 -21.40 -38.22 17.81
C GLU A 96 -21.13 -37.82 16.36
N ARG A 97 -20.80 -36.55 16.15
CA ARG A 97 -20.33 -36.03 14.87
C ARG A 97 -18.89 -36.51 14.63
N PRO A 98 -18.54 -36.87 13.39
CA PRO A 98 -17.19 -37.35 13.10
C PRO A 98 -16.16 -36.22 13.15
N TYR A 99 -14.92 -36.58 13.49
CA TYR A 99 -13.78 -35.67 13.37
C TYR A 99 -13.30 -35.59 11.93
N VAL A 100 -13.14 -34.37 11.41
CA VAL A 100 -12.63 -34.14 10.06
C VAL A 100 -11.14 -34.42 10.03
N THR A 101 -10.69 -35.41 9.27
CA THR A 101 -9.25 -35.72 9.11
C THR A 101 -8.63 -34.97 7.95
N ASP A 102 -9.40 -34.71 6.90
CA ASP A 102 -8.94 -34.03 5.70
C ASP A 102 -10.10 -33.37 4.93
N VAL A 103 -9.77 -32.39 4.08
CA VAL A 103 -10.71 -31.71 3.18
C VAL A 103 -10.16 -31.75 1.75
N VAL A 104 -10.90 -32.39 0.84
CA VAL A 104 -10.40 -32.66 -0.52
C VAL A 104 -11.29 -31.97 -1.56
N PHE A 105 -10.66 -31.23 -2.47
CA PHE A 105 -11.34 -30.52 -3.55
C PHE A 105 -11.18 -31.25 -4.90
N HIS A 106 -12.31 -31.56 -5.54
CA HIS A 106 -12.39 -32.20 -6.84
C HIS A 106 -12.93 -31.23 -7.89
N GLY A 107 -12.38 -31.28 -9.11
CA GLY A 107 -12.90 -30.51 -10.26
C GLY A 107 -12.43 -29.06 -10.35
N VAL A 108 -11.52 -28.63 -9.48
CA VAL A 108 -10.84 -27.32 -9.51
C VAL A 108 -9.84 -27.28 -10.66
N LYS A 109 -9.95 -26.31 -11.57
CA LYS A 109 -9.11 -26.15 -12.76
C LYS A 109 -8.60 -24.73 -12.97
N HIS A 110 -9.40 -23.70 -12.66
CA HIS A 110 -9.05 -22.30 -12.96
C HIS A 110 -8.76 -21.46 -11.72
N VAL A 111 -8.95 -22.00 -10.52
CA VAL A 111 -8.66 -21.34 -9.24
C VAL A 111 -7.65 -22.18 -8.45
N GLU A 112 -6.85 -21.53 -7.60
CA GLU A 112 -5.91 -22.22 -6.71
C GLU A 112 -6.67 -22.91 -5.56
N LYS A 113 -6.19 -24.08 -5.14
CA LYS A 113 -6.90 -24.90 -4.13
C LYS A 113 -6.79 -24.28 -2.74
N GLU A 114 -5.65 -23.66 -2.44
CA GLU A 114 -5.34 -23.01 -1.18
C GLU A 114 -6.31 -21.85 -0.89
N ASP A 115 -6.73 -21.12 -1.94
CA ASP A 115 -7.74 -20.06 -1.80
C ASP A 115 -9.10 -20.62 -1.39
N LEU A 116 -9.47 -21.79 -1.92
CA LEU A 116 -10.72 -22.48 -1.57
C LEU A 116 -10.69 -23.06 -0.15
N GLU A 117 -9.54 -23.59 0.27
CA GLU A 117 -9.33 -24.05 1.65
C GLU A 117 -9.56 -22.91 2.65
N GLY A 118 -9.02 -21.73 2.36
CA GLY A 118 -9.22 -20.54 3.18
C GLY A 118 -10.68 -20.07 3.26
N VAL A 119 -11.43 -20.19 2.15
CA VAL A 119 -12.83 -19.73 2.07
C VAL A 119 -13.82 -20.69 2.72
N VAL A 120 -13.64 -22.01 2.56
CA VAL A 120 -14.58 -23.03 3.07
C VAL A 120 -14.61 -23.09 4.60
N GLY A 121 -13.50 -22.75 5.26
CA GLY A 121 -13.47 -22.58 6.72
C GLY A 121 -13.67 -23.87 7.53
N ILE A 122 -13.59 -25.05 6.90
CA ILE A 122 -13.46 -26.34 7.59
C ILE A 122 -11.98 -26.65 7.75
N VAL A 123 -11.56 -26.89 8.99
CA VAL A 123 -10.16 -27.17 9.32
C VAL A 123 -10.01 -28.65 9.69
N PRO A 124 -9.05 -29.38 9.10
CA PRO A 124 -8.68 -30.70 9.57
C PRO A 124 -8.37 -30.70 11.08
N GLY A 125 -8.85 -31.72 11.79
CA GLY A 125 -8.75 -31.87 13.25
C GLY A 125 -9.95 -31.32 14.04
N ALA A 126 -10.89 -30.63 13.39
CA ALA A 126 -12.13 -30.17 14.02
C ALA A 126 -13.25 -31.21 13.91
N ILE A 127 -14.25 -31.11 14.80
CA ILE A 127 -15.50 -31.86 14.68
C ILE A 127 -16.29 -31.33 13.48
N PHE A 128 -16.85 -32.23 12.67
CA PHE A 128 -17.66 -31.85 11.53
C PHE A 128 -18.93 -31.13 11.99
N ASP A 129 -19.19 -29.94 11.45
CA ASP A 129 -20.43 -29.21 11.67
C ASP A 129 -21.15 -29.02 10.32
N PRO A 130 -22.32 -29.66 10.13
CA PRO A 130 -23.10 -29.52 8.89
C PRO A 130 -23.43 -28.07 8.55
N ARG A 131 -23.63 -27.21 9.57
CA ARG A 131 -23.91 -25.79 9.35
C ARG A 131 -22.71 -25.08 8.75
N ARG A 132 -21.51 -25.30 9.31
CA ARG A 132 -20.26 -24.73 8.78
C ARG A 132 -19.94 -25.27 7.39
N ALA A 133 -20.25 -26.55 7.11
CA ALA A 133 -20.05 -27.12 5.78
C ALA A 133 -20.96 -26.47 4.73
N TRP A 134 -22.20 -26.15 5.09
CA TRP A 134 -23.11 -25.40 4.24
C TRP A 134 -22.67 -23.93 4.07
N GLU A 135 -22.26 -23.26 5.15
CA GLU A 135 -21.71 -21.90 5.10
C GLU A 135 -20.46 -21.84 4.22
N GLY A 136 -19.56 -22.83 4.34
CA GLY A 136 -18.37 -22.97 3.49
C GLY A 136 -18.69 -23.24 2.02
N LEU A 137 -19.75 -24.02 1.74
CA LEU A 137 -20.23 -24.23 0.36
C LEU A 137 -20.75 -22.92 -0.25
N GLU A 138 -21.55 -22.15 0.47
CA GLU A 138 -22.04 -20.85 0.02
C GLU A 138 -20.90 -19.83 -0.12
N ALA A 139 -19.92 -19.84 0.79
CA ALA A 139 -18.72 -19.01 0.70
C ALA A 139 -17.89 -19.37 -0.55
N ALA A 140 -17.66 -20.65 -0.82
CA ALA A 140 -16.98 -21.11 -2.02
C ALA A 140 -17.75 -20.73 -3.29
N ARG A 141 -19.09 -20.84 -3.28
CA ARG A 141 -19.95 -20.43 -4.40
C ARG A 141 -19.84 -18.93 -4.66
N LYS A 142 -19.86 -18.11 -3.60
CA LYS A 142 -19.67 -16.65 -3.68
C LYS A 142 -18.28 -16.31 -4.24
N PHE A 143 -17.24 -17.02 -3.79
CA PHE A 143 -15.87 -16.87 -4.26
C PHE A 143 -15.71 -17.22 -5.76
N TYR A 144 -16.25 -18.35 -6.21
CA TYR A 144 -16.28 -18.65 -7.66
C TYR A 144 -17.04 -17.58 -8.45
N GLY A 145 -18.15 -17.06 -7.89
CA GLY A 145 -18.85 -15.92 -8.46
C GLY A 145 -17.96 -14.70 -8.63
N SER A 146 -17.18 -14.33 -7.61
CA SER A 146 -16.26 -13.19 -7.65
C SER A 146 -15.06 -13.39 -8.59
N GLU A 147 -14.67 -14.64 -8.87
CA GLU A 147 -13.67 -14.99 -9.88
C GLU A 147 -14.24 -15.05 -11.32
N GLY A 148 -15.55 -14.78 -11.48
CA GLY A 148 -16.22 -14.70 -12.78
C GLY A 148 -16.92 -15.99 -13.23
N TYR A 149 -17.10 -16.94 -12.31
CA TYR A 149 -17.78 -18.21 -12.54
C TYR A 149 -19.12 -18.27 -11.78
N PRO A 150 -20.13 -17.44 -12.13
CA PRO A 150 -21.41 -17.37 -11.40
C PRO A 150 -22.26 -18.64 -11.55
N ASP A 151 -21.98 -19.45 -12.59
CA ASP A 151 -22.69 -20.69 -12.88
C ASP A 151 -22.03 -21.92 -12.20
N ALA A 152 -21.06 -21.70 -11.30
CA ALA A 152 -20.37 -22.75 -10.58
C ALA A 152 -21.33 -23.53 -9.68
N ARG A 153 -21.23 -24.87 -9.73
CA ARG A 153 -21.98 -25.78 -8.86
C ARG A 153 -21.02 -26.48 -7.93
N ILE A 154 -21.29 -26.39 -6.64
CA ILE A 154 -20.46 -26.96 -5.59
C ILE A 154 -21.36 -27.83 -4.74
N GLU A 155 -20.96 -29.08 -4.53
CA GLU A 155 -21.61 -30.03 -3.64
C GLU A 155 -20.56 -30.59 -2.68
N TYR A 156 -20.95 -30.92 -1.46
CA TYR A 156 -20.06 -31.63 -0.54
C TYR A 156 -20.59 -33.03 -0.23
N SER A 157 -19.69 -33.97 -0.01
CA SER A 157 -20.00 -35.32 0.45
C SER A 157 -19.06 -35.71 1.59
N LEU A 158 -19.58 -36.46 2.56
CA LEU A 158 -18.83 -36.90 3.73
C LEU A 158 -18.45 -38.38 3.58
N GLU A 159 -17.16 -38.69 3.50
CA GLU A 159 -16.65 -40.06 3.54
C GLU A 159 -16.33 -40.42 5.00
N ARG A 160 -17.19 -41.20 5.66
CA ARG A 160 -16.96 -41.69 7.02
C ARG A 160 -15.93 -42.82 7.01
N ARG A 161 -14.99 -42.78 7.96
CA ARG A 161 -13.91 -43.74 8.17
C ARG A 161 -13.97 -44.33 9.58
N GLU A 162 -13.17 -45.36 9.82
CA GLU A 162 -13.07 -46.00 11.14
C GLU A 162 -12.70 -45.01 12.25
N GLY A 163 -13.16 -45.28 13.48
CA GLY A 163 -12.90 -44.44 14.66
C GLY A 163 -13.64 -43.09 14.66
N ASN A 164 -14.87 -43.06 14.12
CA ASN A 164 -15.71 -41.86 14.01
C ASN A 164 -14.96 -40.65 13.43
N THR A 165 -14.26 -40.88 12.33
CA THR A 165 -13.55 -39.86 11.55
C THR A 165 -14.18 -39.72 10.17
N ALA A 166 -13.96 -38.59 9.50
CA ALA A 166 -14.46 -38.37 8.15
C ALA A 166 -13.56 -37.48 7.31
N VAL A 167 -13.59 -37.68 6.00
CA VAL A 167 -13.02 -36.76 5.00
C VAL A 167 -14.15 -36.04 4.30
N VAL A 168 -14.03 -34.71 4.19
CA VAL A 168 -15.02 -33.88 3.49
C VAL A 168 -14.55 -33.69 2.07
N HIS A 169 -15.34 -34.16 1.10
CA HIS A 169 -15.06 -33.97 -0.32
C HIS A 169 -15.94 -32.87 -0.88
N TYR A 170 -15.33 -31.84 -1.47
CA TYR A 170 -16.02 -30.82 -2.26
C TYR A 170 -15.92 -31.16 -3.75
N HIS A 171 -17.05 -31.36 -4.41
CA HIS A 171 -17.15 -31.63 -5.83
C HIS A 171 -17.58 -30.36 -6.56
N ILE A 172 -16.67 -29.80 -7.35
CA ILE A 172 -16.85 -28.50 -7.99
C ILE A 172 -16.99 -28.68 -9.51
N LYS A 173 -18.03 -28.08 -10.08
CA LYS A 173 -18.20 -27.87 -11.51
C LYS A 173 -18.22 -26.36 -11.77
N GLU A 174 -17.07 -25.81 -12.15
CA GLU A 174 -16.83 -24.36 -12.25
C GLU A 174 -17.74 -23.64 -13.26
N GLY A 175 -18.20 -24.33 -14.32
CA GLY A 175 -19.01 -23.70 -15.37
C GLY A 175 -18.17 -22.88 -16.35
N LYS A 176 -18.78 -21.87 -16.98
CA LYS A 176 -18.11 -20.99 -17.96
C LYS A 176 -17.81 -19.65 -17.32
N LEU A 177 -16.68 -19.05 -17.70
CA LEU A 177 -16.32 -17.69 -17.33
C LEU A 177 -17.27 -16.68 -17.99
N VAL A 178 -17.91 -15.85 -17.19
CA VAL A 178 -18.91 -14.87 -17.64
C VAL A 178 -18.41 -13.47 -17.33
N ARG A 179 -18.47 -12.58 -18.33
CA ARG A 179 -18.02 -11.19 -18.16
C ARG A 179 -19.14 -10.19 -18.43
N ILE A 180 -19.04 -9.04 -17.78
CA ILE A 180 -19.86 -7.86 -18.02
C ILE A 180 -19.58 -7.36 -19.43
N ARG A 181 -20.60 -7.41 -20.28
CA ARG A 181 -20.56 -6.90 -21.65
C ARG A 181 -20.84 -5.40 -21.70
N GLU A 182 -21.76 -4.92 -20.86
CA GLU A 182 -22.29 -3.57 -20.94
C GLU A 182 -22.74 -3.07 -19.55
N ILE A 183 -22.42 -1.82 -19.22
CA ILE A 183 -22.93 -1.11 -18.05
C ILE A 183 -23.81 0.06 -18.53
N ARG A 184 -25.11 -0.06 -18.28
CA ARG A 184 -26.12 0.93 -18.64
C ARG A 184 -26.40 1.85 -17.47
N LEU A 185 -26.18 3.14 -17.69
CA LEU A 185 -26.58 4.20 -16.76
C LEU A 185 -27.83 4.89 -17.32
N GLU A 186 -28.94 4.78 -16.61
CA GLU A 186 -30.23 5.39 -16.96
C GLU A 186 -30.50 6.61 -16.08
N GLY A 187 -31.21 7.60 -16.62
CA GLY A 187 -31.59 8.83 -15.89
C GLY A 187 -30.50 9.91 -15.76
N VAL A 188 -29.26 9.62 -16.16
CA VAL A 188 -28.16 10.60 -16.18
C VAL A 188 -28.38 11.70 -17.23
N LYS A 189 -28.44 12.96 -16.79
CA LYS A 189 -28.61 14.16 -17.63
C LYS A 189 -27.52 15.21 -17.36
N ALA A 190 -27.13 15.41 -16.11
CA ALA A 190 -26.16 16.41 -15.67
C ALA A 190 -24.72 16.07 -16.08
N PHE A 191 -24.39 14.78 -16.21
CA PHE A 191 -23.03 14.31 -16.46
C PHE A 191 -22.91 13.45 -17.72
N LYS A 192 -21.69 13.39 -18.27
CA LYS A 192 -21.38 12.40 -19.31
C LYS A 192 -21.37 11.01 -18.66
N LYS A 193 -22.19 10.07 -19.15
CA LYS A 193 -22.24 8.67 -18.68
C LYS A 193 -20.85 8.00 -18.66
N SER A 194 -19.99 8.33 -19.62
CA SER A 194 -18.61 7.83 -19.67
C SER A 194 -17.73 8.32 -18.52
N LYS A 195 -18.00 9.50 -17.95
CA LYS A 195 -17.30 10.00 -16.76
C LYS A 195 -17.70 9.18 -15.53
N LEU A 196 -18.99 8.90 -15.36
CA LEU A 196 -19.52 8.11 -14.25
C LEU A 196 -19.02 6.66 -14.29
N ARG A 197 -19.06 6.01 -15.46
CA ARG A 197 -18.47 4.65 -15.63
C ARG A 197 -16.99 4.58 -15.27
N LYS A 198 -16.23 5.68 -15.41
CA LYS A 198 -14.80 5.71 -15.04
C LYS A 198 -14.55 5.90 -13.54
N LEU A 199 -15.55 6.32 -12.78
CA LEU A 199 -15.48 6.41 -11.31
C LEU A 199 -15.67 5.03 -10.66
N MET A 200 -16.37 4.14 -11.37
CA MET A 200 -16.60 2.76 -10.94
C MET A 200 -15.32 1.92 -11.06
N THR A 201 -15.14 0.99 -10.14
CA THR A 201 -14.14 -0.08 -10.22
C THR A 201 -14.62 -1.17 -11.18
N THR A 202 -15.92 -1.48 -11.17
CA THR A 202 -16.55 -2.42 -12.09
C THR A 202 -16.46 -1.91 -13.53
N ARG A 203 -16.03 -2.78 -14.45
CA ARG A 203 -15.79 -2.41 -15.86
C ARG A 203 -16.42 -3.39 -16.82
N GLU A 204 -16.72 -2.88 -18.01
CA GLU A 204 -17.07 -3.68 -19.18
C GLU A 204 -15.83 -4.46 -19.68
N ARG A 205 -16.06 -5.62 -20.30
CA ARG A 205 -15.02 -6.38 -20.98
C ARG A 205 -14.43 -5.57 -22.14
N TRP A 206 -13.12 -5.65 -22.31
CA TRP A 206 -12.39 -5.01 -23.41
C TRP A 206 -11.29 -5.95 -23.94
N PHE A 207 -10.61 -5.57 -25.02
CA PHE A 207 -9.71 -6.48 -25.72
C PHE A 207 -8.48 -6.94 -24.89
N LEU A 208 -8.08 -6.21 -23.84
CA LEU A 208 -7.05 -6.63 -22.86
C LEU A 208 -7.62 -7.08 -21.50
N SER A 209 -8.89 -7.48 -21.46
CA SER A 209 -9.51 -8.03 -20.23
C SER A 209 -8.76 -9.24 -19.67
N PHE A 210 -8.01 -9.98 -20.48
CA PHE A 210 -7.20 -11.12 -20.03
C PHE A 210 -6.00 -10.69 -19.15
N LEU A 211 -5.49 -9.47 -19.32
CA LEU A 211 -4.36 -8.95 -18.53
C LEU A 211 -4.81 -8.18 -17.30
N THR A 212 -5.97 -7.51 -17.39
CA THR A 212 -6.45 -6.56 -16.37
C THR A 212 -7.54 -7.11 -15.45
N GLY A 213 -8.07 -8.31 -15.73
CA GLY A 213 -9.23 -8.86 -15.02
C GLY A 213 -10.55 -8.12 -15.29
N ALA A 214 -10.54 -7.10 -16.15
CA ALA A 214 -11.72 -6.26 -16.40
C ALA A 214 -12.88 -7.06 -17.00
N GLY A 215 -14.10 -6.82 -16.50
CA GLY A 215 -15.31 -7.53 -16.91
C GLY A 215 -15.77 -8.61 -15.94
N ILE A 216 -14.97 -8.99 -14.94
CA ILE A 216 -15.44 -9.89 -13.88
C ILE A 216 -16.37 -9.10 -12.94
N LEU A 217 -17.53 -9.67 -12.61
CA LEU A 217 -18.51 -9.03 -11.73
C LEU A 217 -18.23 -9.43 -10.28
N ASN A 218 -17.96 -8.44 -9.44
CA ASN A 218 -18.00 -8.58 -8.00
C ASN A 218 -19.14 -7.70 -7.46
N GLU A 219 -20.15 -8.32 -6.85
CA GLU A 219 -21.35 -7.62 -6.38
C GLU A 219 -21.06 -6.64 -5.24
N ASP A 220 -20.11 -6.96 -4.35
CA ASP A 220 -19.72 -6.08 -3.24
C ASP A 220 -19.00 -4.82 -3.76
N GLU A 221 -18.14 -4.98 -4.79
CA GLU A 221 -17.54 -3.83 -5.50
C GLU A 221 -18.59 -3.02 -6.27
N LEU A 222 -19.59 -3.66 -6.88
CA LEU A 222 -20.66 -2.97 -7.59
C LEU A 222 -21.54 -2.15 -6.63
N LYS A 223 -21.80 -2.66 -5.42
CA LYS A 223 -22.47 -1.89 -4.36
C LYS A 223 -21.61 -0.70 -3.92
N THR A 224 -20.31 -0.93 -3.74
CA THR A 224 -19.36 0.15 -3.43
C THR A 224 -19.30 1.19 -4.56
N ASP A 225 -19.46 0.76 -5.82
CA ASP A 225 -19.56 1.67 -6.97
C ASP A 225 -20.79 2.56 -6.92
N VAL A 226 -21.93 2.06 -6.44
CA VAL A 226 -23.12 2.88 -6.20
C VAL A 226 -22.84 3.94 -5.14
N ASP A 227 -22.15 3.60 -4.06
CA ASP A 227 -21.75 4.56 -3.03
C ASP A 227 -20.77 5.61 -3.59
N ARG A 228 -19.80 5.20 -4.42
CA ARG A 228 -18.86 6.10 -5.12
C ARG A 228 -19.61 7.08 -6.03
N LEU A 229 -20.60 6.60 -6.79
CA LEU A 229 -21.43 7.45 -7.63
C LEU A 229 -22.26 8.43 -6.78
N THR A 230 -22.94 7.94 -5.74
CA THR A 230 -23.71 8.77 -4.80
C THR A 230 -22.84 9.88 -4.19
N ALA A 231 -21.66 9.52 -3.68
CA ALA A 231 -20.70 10.48 -3.14
C ALA A 231 -20.25 11.51 -4.18
N TYR A 232 -20.05 11.11 -5.44
CA TYR A 232 -19.70 12.03 -6.53
C TYR A 232 -20.82 13.04 -6.79
N TYR A 233 -22.09 12.62 -6.80
CA TYR A 233 -23.24 13.52 -6.96
C TYR A 233 -23.39 14.49 -5.78
N TYR A 234 -23.24 14.00 -4.54
CA TYR A 234 -23.19 14.85 -3.34
C TYR A 234 -22.05 15.87 -3.37
N ASP A 235 -20.94 15.55 -4.02
CA ASP A 235 -19.81 16.45 -4.20
C ASP A 235 -19.96 17.41 -5.38
N HIS A 236 -21.07 17.34 -6.11
CA HIS A 236 -21.42 18.25 -7.21
C HIS A 236 -22.79 18.91 -6.99
N GLY A 237 -23.30 18.94 -5.75
CA GLY A 237 -24.50 19.68 -5.36
C GLY A 237 -25.82 18.94 -5.52
N TYR A 238 -25.82 17.66 -5.87
CA TYR A 238 -27.04 16.85 -6.05
C TYR A 238 -27.37 16.07 -4.78
N ILE A 239 -27.85 16.76 -3.75
CA ILE A 239 -28.11 16.17 -2.41
C ILE A 239 -29.32 15.22 -2.35
N HIS A 240 -30.19 15.28 -3.36
CA HIS A 240 -31.37 14.41 -3.50
C HIS A 240 -31.16 13.30 -4.52
N VAL A 241 -29.91 13.02 -4.89
CA VAL A 241 -29.63 11.92 -5.81
C VAL A 241 -30.14 10.60 -5.21
N ARG A 242 -30.83 9.82 -6.05
CA ARG A 242 -31.26 8.46 -5.71
C ARG A 242 -30.73 7.52 -6.77
N ILE A 243 -29.97 6.53 -6.34
CA ILE A 243 -29.44 5.48 -7.21
C ILE A 243 -30.08 4.17 -6.77
N ASP A 244 -30.82 3.54 -7.68
CA ASP A 244 -31.48 2.26 -7.40
C ASP A 244 -30.46 1.11 -7.35
N GLU A 245 -30.84 0.01 -6.71
CA GLU A 245 -30.02 -1.21 -6.72
C GLU A 245 -29.74 -1.66 -8.17
N PRO A 246 -28.47 -1.98 -8.50
CA PRO A 246 -28.09 -2.40 -9.84
C PRO A 246 -28.83 -3.66 -10.28
N LYS A 247 -29.45 -3.63 -11.46
CA LYS A 247 -30.08 -4.81 -12.07
C LYS A 247 -29.07 -5.54 -12.95
N ILE A 248 -28.84 -6.82 -12.66
CA ILE A 248 -27.90 -7.68 -13.39
C ILE A 248 -28.70 -8.67 -14.23
N GLU A 249 -28.52 -8.64 -15.54
CA GLU A 249 -29.21 -9.52 -16.49
C GLU A 249 -28.21 -10.35 -17.31
N ARG A 250 -28.50 -11.64 -17.48
CA ARG A 250 -27.72 -12.53 -18.37
C ARG A 250 -28.25 -12.37 -19.80
N VAL A 251 -27.43 -11.87 -20.71
CA VAL A 251 -27.80 -11.67 -22.12
C VAL A 251 -26.79 -12.36 -23.02
N GLY A 252 -27.11 -13.58 -23.47
CA GLY A 252 -26.22 -14.43 -24.24
C GLY A 252 -25.08 -14.97 -23.38
N ASP A 253 -23.83 -14.73 -23.79
CA ASP A 253 -22.61 -15.18 -23.12
C ASP A 253 -22.07 -14.21 -22.05
N GLY A 254 -22.72 -13.07 -21.83
CA GLY A 254 -22.26 -12.03 -20.90
C GLY A 254 -23.35 -11.41 -20.03
N LEU A 255 -22.94 -10.52 -19.14
CA LEU A 255 -23.81 -9.81 -18.21
C LEU A 255 -24.05 -8.36 -18.68
N VAL A 256 -25.26 -7.86 -18.47
CA VAL A 256 -25.62 -6.45 -18.62
C VAL A 256 -25.99 -5.92 -17.25
N VAL A 257 -25.30 -4.88 -16.79
CA VAL A 257 -25.57 -4.23 -15.50
C VAL A 257 -26.26 -2.90 -15.76
N THR A 258 -27.47 -2.72 -15.22
CA THR A 258 -28.26 -1.49 -15.39
C THR A 258 -28.41 -0.78 -14.04
N ILE A 259 -27.96 0.47 -13.98
CA ILE A 259 -28.04 1.34 -12.81
C ILE A 259 -28.95 2.52 -13.16
N LYS A 260 -30.04 2.67 -12.42
CA LYS A 260 -30.98 3.79 -12.58
C LYS A 260 -30.63 4.90 -11.60
N ILE A 261 -30.50 6.12 -12.11
CA ILE A 261 -30.10 7.29 -11.33
C ILE A 261 -31.15 8.38 -11.52
N ASP A 262 -31.77 8.81 -10.43
CA ASP A 262 -32.50 10.07 -10.35
C ASP A 262 -31.58 11.14 -9.75
N GLU A 263 -31.15 12.09 -10.57
CA GLU A 263 -30.12 13.07 -10.18
C GLU A 263 -30.64 14.10 -9.15
N GLY A 264 -31.94 14.40 -9.17
CA GLY A 264 -32.50 15.51 -8.41
C GLY A 264 -32.01 16.90 -8.87
N PRO A 265 -32.43 17.99 -8.20
CA PRO A 265 -31.98 19.34 -8.52
C PRO A 265 -30.59 19.67 -7.94
N LEU A 266 -29.91 20.63 -8.57
CA LEU A 266 -28.63 21.17 -8.10
C LEU A 266 -28.85 22.17 -6.96
N PHE A 267 -28.11 22.01 -5.86
CA PHE A 267 -28.11 22.90 -4.71
C PHE A 267 -26.80 23.68 -4.55
N HIS A 268 -26.95 24.92 -4.08
CA HIS A 268 -25.86 25.81 -3.73
C HIS A 268 -25.73 25.95 -2.21
N VAL A 269 -24.57 26.39 -1.74
CA VAL A 269 -24.37 26.76 -0.35
C VAL A 269 -25.22 28.02 -0.06
N GLY A 270 -26.02 27.95 0.99
CA GLY A 270 -26.81 29.05 1.51
C GLY A 270 -26.05 29.84 2.56
N ASP A 271 -26.74 30.26 3.61
CA ASP A 271 -26.13 31.02 4.70
C ASP A 271 -25.24 30.12 5.57
N ILE A 272 -24.14 30.69 6.07
CA ILE A 272 -23.19 30.01 6.95
C ILE A 272 -23.12 30.77 8.27
N SER A 273 -23.39 30.08 9.38
CA SER A 273 -23.31 30.64 10.73
C SER A 273 -22.61 29.67 11.68
N PHE A 274 -22.10 30.24 12.78
CA PHE A 274 -21.43 29.50 13.85
C PHE A 274 -22.20 29.76 15.15
N GLU A 275 -22.52 28.70 15.89
CA GLU A 275 -23.29 28.75 17.15
C GLU A 275 -22.59 27.90 18.22
N GLY A 276 -22.91 28.16 19.50
CA GLY A 276 -22.34 27.43 20.64
C GLY A 276 -21.08 28.11 21.19
N ASP A 277 -20.02 27.33 21.44
CA ASP A 277 -18.77 27.81 22.05
C ASP A 277 -17.86 28.48 21.01
N VAL A 278 -18.26 29.62 20.46
CA VAL A 278 -17.49 30.36 19.45
C VAL A 278 -16.36 31.15 20.13
N LEU A 279 -15.17 30.56 20.18
CA LEU A 279 -13.96 31.12 20.81
C LEU A 279 -12.98 31.73 19.79
N ILE A 280 -13.10 31.31 18.53
CA ILE A 280 -12.33 31.85 17.40
C ILE A 280 -13.22 32.85 16.67
N GLU A 281 -12.65 33.99 16.28
CA GLU A 281 -13.35 35.00 15.49
C GLU A 281 -14.02 34.40 14.25
N GLU A 282 -15.28 34.76 13.99
CA GLU A 282 -16.05 34.22 12.87
C GLU A 282 -15.36 34.42 11.52
N ASP A 283 -14.76 35.57 11.26
CA ASP A 283 -14.07 35.83 9.99
C ASP A 283 -12.88 34.89 9.79
N ARG A 284 -12.18 34.54 10.86
CA ARG A 284 -11.13 33.54 10.84
C ARG A 284 -11.69 32.14 10.58
N LEU A 285 -12.81 31.75 11.20
CA LEU A 285 -13.49 30.49 10.91
C LEU A 285 -13.98 30.42 9.45
N ARG A 286 -14.57 31.51 8.93
CA ARG A 286 -15.00 31.65 7.53
C ARG A 286 -13.83 31.53 6.55
N SER A 287 -12.65 31.99 6.93
CA SER A 287 -11.45 31.82 6.10
C SER A 287 -10.96 30.35 6.02
N MET A 288 -11.28 29.52 7.02
CA MET A 288 -10.83 28.12 7.11
C MET A 288 -11.76 27.13 6.38
N ILE A 289 -13.07 27.39 6.32
CA ILE A 289 -14.07 26.46 5.78
C ILE A 289 -14.01 26.25 4.25
N GLY A 290 -13.22 27.03 3.51
CA GLY A 290 -12.87 26.73 2.11
C GLY A 290 -14.01 26.81 1.07
N PHE A 291 -15.20 27.26 1.45
CA PHE A 291 -16.34 27.54 0.56
C PHE A 291 -17.16 28.74 1.05
N ARG A 292 -17.95 29.34 0.16
CA ARG A 292 -18.72 30.57 0.40
C ARG A 292 -20.20 30.39 0.00
N PRO A 293 -21.12 31.21 0.54
CA PRO A 293 -22.49 31.28 0.05
C PRO A 293 -22.52 31.49 -1.47
N GLY A 294 -23.36 30.73 -2.16
CA GLY A 294 -23.49 30.73 -3.62
C GLY A 294 -22.63 29.69 -4.36
N ASP A 295 -21.58 29.16 -3.72
CA ASP A 295 -20.83 28.03 -4.29
C ASP A 295 -21.74 26.81 -4.49
N VAL A 296 -21.38 25.91 -5.40
CA VAL A 296 -22.08 24.61 -5.49
C VAL A 296 -21.84 23.84 -4.20
N PHE A 297 -22.89 23.26 -3.60
CA PHE A 297 -22.74 22.49 -2.39
C PHE A 297 -21.88 21.25 -2.64
N ARG A 298 -20.87 21.03 -1.78
CA ARG A 298 -19.97 19.88 -1.88
C ARG A 298 -19.87 19.20 -0.52
N ALA A 299 -20.30 17.94 -0.44
CA ALA A 299 -20.22 17.17 0.79
C ALA A 299 -18.77 16.99 1.28
N SER A 300 -17.77 16.90 0.37
CA SER A 300 -16.36 16.86 0.78
C SER A 300 -15.91 18.16 1.44
N ALA A 301 -16.30 19.31 0.87
CA ALA A 301 -15.93 20.62 1.41
C ALA A 301 -16.55 20.87 2.79
N LEU A 302 -17.79 20.42 3.02
CA LEU A 302 -18.41 20.46 4.35
C LEU A 302 -17.63 19.62 5.36
N ARG A 303 -17.21 18.40 4.98
CA ARG A 303 -16.40 17.53 5.83
C ARG A 303 -15.04 18.14 6.16
N ASP A 304 -14.37 18.70 5.15
CA ASP A 304 -13.08 19.38 5.32
C ASP A 304 -13.21 20.61 6.23
N ALA A 305 -14.32 21.35 6.12
CA ALA A 305 -14.64 22.47 7.01
C ALA A 305 -14.86 22.02 8.46
N ILE A 306 -15.64 20.94 8.69
CA ILE A 306 -15.84 20.35 10.02
C ILE A 306 -14.48 19.99 10.63
N PHE A 307 -13.64 19.31 9.84
CA PHE A 307 -12.30 18.91 10.27
C PHE A 307 -11.42 20.12 10.58
N ALA A 308 -11.39 21.14 9.73
CA ALA A 308 -10.58 22.34 9.92
C ALA A 308 -10.99 23.14 11.17
N VAL A 309 -12.30 23.31 11.40
CA VAL A 309 -12.82 23.96 12.61
C VAL A 309 -12.47 23.15 13.85
N THR A 310 -12.66 21.82 13.81
CA THR A 310 -12.33 20.94 14.94
C THR A 310 -10.83 20.95 15.24
N GLU A 311 -9.97 20.90 14.22
CA GLU A 311 -8.52 20.97 14.36
C GLU A 311 -8.07 22.32 14.94
N ALA A 312 -8.69 23.43 14.51
CA ALA A 312 -8.37 24.77 15.03
C ALA A 312 -8.68 24.92 16.53
N TYR A 313 -9.76 24.33 17.00
CA TYR A 313 -10.06 24.25 18.44
C TYR A 313 -9.12 23.28 19.15
N GLY A 314 -8.80 22.14 18.53
CA GLY A 314 -7.79 21.22 19.01
C GLY A 314 -6.44 21.90 19.26
N ASP A 315 -6.00 22.79 18.39
CA ASP A 315 -4.76 23.56 18.53
C ASP A 315 -4.77 24.61 19.65
N LEU A 316 -5.95 24.97 20.17
CA LEU A 316 -6.09 25.80 21.37
C LEU A 316 -6.10 24.98 22.68
N GLY A 317 -6.03 23.64 22.58
CA GLY A 317 -6.05 22.71 23.73
C GLY A 317 -7.37 21.97 23.95
N TYR A 318 -8.36 22.15 23.09
CA TYR A 318 -9.67 21.51 23.22
C TYR A 318 -9.71 20.14 22.52
N ALA A 319 -9.25 19.08 23.20
CA ALA A 319 -9.13 17.73 22.59
C ALA A 319 -10.46 17.08 22.22
N PHE A 320 -11.54 17.46 22.90
CA PHE A 320 -12.89 16.92 22.69
C PHE A 320 -13.79 17.92 21.97
N ALA A 321 -13.21 18.88 21.25
CA ALA A 321 -13.98 19.81 20.46
C ALA A 321 -14.76 19.07 19.36
N GLU A 322 -16.02 19.42 19.20
CA GLU A 322 -16.88 18.87 18.14
C GLU A 322 -17.52 20.02 17.37
N ALA A 323 -17.33 20.04 16.05
CA ALA A 323 -18.06 20.91 15.13
C ALA A 323 -19.20 20.10 14.48
N ILE A 324 -20.41 20.22 15.00
CA ILE A 324 -21.58 19.48 14.52
C ILE A 324 -22.28 20.31 13.44
N PRO A 325 -22.35 19.84 12.17
CA PRO A 325 -23.09 20.55 11.13
C PRO A 325 -24.60 20.33 11.29
N ASP A 326 -25.37 21.42 11.32
CA ASP A 326 -26.83 21.43 11.15
C ASP A 326 -27.14 21.99 9.76
N THR A 327 -27.41 21.11 8.80
CA THR A 327 -27.71 21.46 7.40
C THR A 327 -29.21 21.64 7.20
N ARG A 328 -29.61 22.83 6.75
CA ARG A 328 -31.02 23.16 6.48
C ARG A 328 -31.22 23.32 4.98
N VAL A 329 -31.91 22.36 4.39
CA VAL A 329 -32.20 22.36 2.95
C VAL A 329 -33.38 23.27 2.65
N ARG A 330 -33.15 24.29 1.82
CA ARG A 330 -34.15 25.23 1.32
C ARG A 330 -34.55 24.84 -0.10
N GLU A 331 -35.53 23.93 -0.20
CA GLU A 331 -35.99 23.36 -1.48
C GLU A 331 -36.33 24.42 -2.54
N ALA A 332 -37.16 25.41 -2.18
CA ALA A 332 -37.62 26.44 -3.11
C ALA A 332 -36.46 27.33 -3.62
N ALA A 333 -35.49 27.63 -2.75
CA ALA A 333 -34.33 28.45 -3.10
C ALA A 333 -33.16 27.66 -3.70
N ARG A 334 -33.24 26.31 -3.70
CA ARG A 334 -32.16 25.39 -4.06
C ARG A 334 -30.85 25.70 -3.32
N ARG A 335 -30.96 25.92 -2.02
CA ARG A 335 -29.82 26.25 -1.14
C ARG A 335 -29.76 25.32 0.06
N VAL A 336 -28.56 25.11 0.58
CA VAL A 336 -28.31 24.40 1.85
C VAL A 336 -27.65 25.37 2.80
N ASP A 337 -28.39 25.84 3.79
CA ASP A 337 -27.83 26.65 4.87
C ASP A 337 -27.04 25.72 5.81
N VAL A 338 -25.87 26.15 6.27
CA VAL A 338 -24.98 25.35 7.12
C VAL A 338 -24.73 26.08 8.42
N VAL A 339 -25.25 25.54 9.51
CA VAL A 339 -25.00 26.05 10.86
C VAL A 339 -24.01 25.13 11.56
N PHE A 340 -22.82 25.63 11.88
CA PHE A 340 -21.82 24.88 12.64
C PHE A 340 -22.06 25.08 14.13
N ARG A 341 -22.58 24.06 14.81
CA ARG A 341 -22.72 24.06 16.28
C ARG A 341 -21.44 23.54 16.91
N ILE A 342 -20.69 24.44 17.53
CA ILE A 342 -19.39 24.14 18.13
C ILE A 342 -19.59 23.84 19.62
N LYS A 343 -19.04 22.71 20.05
CA LYS A 343 -18.87 22.37 21.46
C LYS A 343 -17.37 22.26 21.72
N ALA A 344 -16.80 23.19 22.48
CA ALA A 344 -15.36 23.21 22.69
C ALA A 344 -14.93 22.19 23.75
N GLY A 345 -15.73 22.04 24.82
CA GLY A 345 -15.34 21.25 25.98
C GLY A 345 -14.21 21.90 26.80
N PRO A 346 -13.58 21.18 27.74
CA PRO A 346 -12.47 21.71 28.54
C PRO A 346 -11.16 21.74 27.75
N VAL A 347 -10.28 22.69 28.11
CA VAL A 347 -8.87 22.65 27.70
C VAL A 347 -8.19 21.52 28.44
N VAL A 348 -7.46 20.68 27.71
CA VAL A 348 -6.75 19.54 28.29
C VAL A 348 -5.26 19.57 27.99
N THR A 349 -4.52 18.93 28.90
CA THR A 349 -3.08 18.68 28.76
C THR A 349 -2.82 17.19 28.57
N ILE A 350 -1.72 16.86 27.88
CA ILE A 350 -1.27 15.48 27.73
C ILE A 350 -0.63 15.05 29.06
N ARG A 351 -1.25 14.15 29.81
CA ARG A 351 -0.69 13.65 31.08
C ARG A 351 0.47 12.69 30.83
N ARG A 352 0.24 11.68 29.99
CA ARG A 352 1.23 10.67 29.59
C ARG A 352 0.97 10.16 28.19
N ILE A 353 2.02 9.67 27.55
CA ILE A 353 1.97 9.01 26.25
C ILE A 353 2.27 7.52 26.43
N GLU A 354 1.28 6.70 26.12
CA GLU A 354 1.35 5.25 26.22
C GLU A 354 1.44 4.62 24.84
N ILE A 355 2.53 3.91 24.57
CA ILE A 355 2.77 3.24 23.30
C ILE A 355 2.48 1.75 23.49
N ARG A 356 1.60 1.19 22.65
CA ARG A 356 1.12 -0.19 22.73
C ARG A 356 1.28 -0.92 21.39
N GLY A 357 1.57 -2.22 21.47
CA GLY A 357 1.70 -3.10 20.32
C GLY A 357 3.09 -3.13 19.68
N ASN A 358 4.03 -2.29 20.15
CA ASN A 358 5.42 -2.27 19.73
C ASN A 358 6.22 -3.43 20.37
N THR A 359 5.95 -4.65 19.93
CA THR A 359 6.59 -5.86 20.48
C THR A 359 8.05 -6.03 20.05
N LYS A 360 8.45 -5.40 18.93
CA LYS A 360 9.83 -5.45 18.40
C LYS A 360 10.48 -4.07 18.47
N THR A 361 9.76 -3.05 18.05
CA THR A 361 10.20 -1.66 17.98
C THR A 361 10.31 -1.06 19.38
N ARG A 362 11.45 -0.45 19.68
CA ARG A 362 11.68 0.22 20.97
C ARG A 362 10.81 1.46 21.08
N ASP A 363 10.24 1.71 22.26
CA ASP A 363 9.36 2.86 22.53
C ASP A 363 9.92 4.20 22.02
N TYR A 364 11.21 4.47 22.30
CA TYR A 364 11.86 5.73 21.92
C TYR A 364 11.86 5.99 20.40
N VAL A 365 11.78 4.96 19.56
CA VAL A 365 11.74 5.08 18.10
C VAL A 365 10.41 5.68 17.65
N ILE A 366 9.32 5.34 18.34
CA ILE A 366 7.98 5.90 18.07
C ILE A 366 7.85 7.25 18.76
N ARG A 367 8.28 7.34 20.03
CA ARG A 367 8.13 8.53 20.86
C ARG A 367 8.79 9.77 20.25
N ARG A 368 9.97 9.64 19.65
CA ARG A 368 10.69 10.76 19.00
C ARG A 368 10.02 11.32 17.74
N GLU A 369 9.08 10.56 17.15
CA GLU A 369 8.33 11.00 15.96
C GLU A 369 7.04 11.75 16.33
N LEU A 370 6.68 11.75 17.62
CA LEU A 370 5.55 12.50 18.15
C LEU A 370 5.94 13.97 18.30
N GLU A 371 5.08 14.85 17.81
CA GLU A 371 5.18 16.28 18.07
C GLU A 371 4.52 16.67 19.39
N LEU A 372 3.69 15.77 19.94
CA LEU A 372 3.05 15.96 21.22
C LEU A 372 3.94 15.43 22.38
N HIS A 373 4.06 16.21 23.44
CA HIS A 373 4.88 15.92 24.62
C HIS A 373 4.03 15.87 25.90
N GLU A 374 4.51 15.15 26.90
CA GLU A 374 3.86 15.09 28.22
C GLU A 374 3.94 16.44 28.92
N GLY A 375 2.83 16.88 29.52
CA GLY A 375 2.67 18.15 30.23
C GLY A 375 2.25 19.33 29.35
N GLU A 376 2.24 19.21 28.02
CA GLU A 376 1.84 20.30 27.15
C GLU A 376 0.33 20.28 26.83
N LYS A 377 -0.19 21.40 26.29
CA LYS A 377 -1.57 21.49 25.84
C LYS A 377 -1.80 20.59 24.63
N PHE A 378 -2.95 19.94 24.56
CA PHE A 378 -3.32 19.18 23.38
C PHE A 378 -3.24 20.06 22.11
N SER A 379 -2.78 19.48 21.00
CA SER A 379 -2.83 20.11 19.68
C SER A 379 -3.35 19.09 18.66
N GLY A 380 -4.43 19.46 17.98
CA GLY A 380 -5.02 18.63 16.91
C GLY A 380 -4.06 18.47 15.73
N SER A 381 -3.39 19.55 15.34
CA SER A 381 -2.42 19.51 14.26
C SER A 381 -1.15 18.74 14.64
N GLY A 382 -0.70 18.83 15.89
CA GLY A 382 0.38 18.02 16.45
C GLY A 382 0.04 16.53 16.46
N LEU A 383 -1.19 16.14 16.85
CA LEU A 383 -1.65 14.75 16.82
C LEU A 383 -1.63 14.19 15.38
N ARG A 384 -2.14 14.95 14.41
CA ARG A 384 -2.16 14.55 13.01
C ARG A 384 -0.77 14.41 12.43
N ARG A 385 0.13 15.36 12.70
CA ARG A 385 1.54 15.28 12.24
C ARG A 385 2.28 14.12 12.89
N SER A 386 2.07 13.87 14.19
CA SER A 386 2.58 12.70 14.91
C SER A 386 2.15 11.39 14.24
N LYS A 387 0.85 11.21 13.98
CA LYS A 387 0.33 10.03 13.26
C LYS A 387 0.98 9.86 11.90
N ALA A 388 1.14 10.96 11.15
CA ALA A 388 1.77 10.94 9.84
C ALA A 388 3.26 10.57 9.91
N ASN A 389 4.00 11.06 10.92
CA ASN A 389 5.42 10.76 11.11
C ASN A 389 5.63 9.29 11.50
N VAL A 390 4.87 8.76 12.47
CA VAL A 390 4.92 7.34 12.85
C VAL A 390 4.58 6.44 11.67
N ARG A 391 3.56 6.78 10.87
CA ARG A 391 3.22 6.03 9.65
C ARG A 391 4.34 6.10 8.60
N ARG A 392 5.04 7.23 8.50
CA ARG A 392 6.15 7.44 7.55
C ARG A 392 7.37 6.56 7.85
N LEU A 393 7.53 6.06 9.08
CA LEU A 393 8.58 5.10 9.43
C LEU A 393 8.47 3.81 8.59
N GLY A 394 7.26 3.40 8.22
CA GLY A 394 7.03 2.16 7.47
C GLY A 394 7.23 0.89 8.30
N PHE A 395 7.27 0.99 9.64
CA PHE A 395 7.46 -0.16 10.53
C PHE A 395 6.18 -0.87 10.94
N PHE A 396 5.02 -0.25 10.67
CA PHE A 396 3.73 -0.67 11.21
C PHE A 396 2.70 -0.81 10.08
N ASP A 397 1.92 -1.88 10.12
CA ASP A 397 0.79 -2.09 9.21
C ASP A 397 -0.38 -1.17 9.56
N GLU A 398 -0.58 -0.93 10.86
CA GLU A 398 -1.60 -0.03 11.40
C GLU A 398 -1.01 0.91 12.46
N VAL A 399 -1.42 2.19 12.40
CA VAL A 399 -1.06 3.22 13.36
C VAL A 399 -2.32 3.99 13.76
N GLU A 400 -2.68 3.86 15.02
CA GLU A 400 -3.82 4.52 15.63
C GLU A 400 -3.36 5.38 16.81
N LEU A 401 -3.73 6.66 16.80
CA LEU A 401 -3.47 7.58 17.90
C LEU A 401 -4.83 8.02 18.44
N THR A 402 -5.11 7.67 19.69
CA THR A 402 -6.37 7.99 20.37
C THR A 402 -6.09 8.66 21.70
N THR A 403 -7.02 9.50 22.15
CA THR A 403 -6.97 10.11 23.47
C THR A 403 -7.93 9.40 24.41
N SER A 404 -7.44 8.95 25.56
CA SER A 404 -8.28 8.43 26.64
C SER A 404 -8.49 9.49 27.71
N ARG A 405 -9.74 9.64 28.16
CA ARG A 405 -10.05 10.47 29.33
C ARG A 405 -9.40 9.88 30.58
N THR A 406 -9.03 10.75 31.50
CA THR A 406 -8.51 10.38 32.82
C THR A 406 -9.56 10.72 33.89
N ASP A 407 -9.27 10.40 35.16
CA ASP A 407 -10.14 10.77 36.29
C ASP A 407 -10.27 12.29 36.46
N ARG A 408 -9.34 13.06 35.87
CA ARG A 408 -9.40 14.52 35.81
C ARG A 408 -9.86 14.99 34.43
N GLU A 409 -10.80 15.92 34.40
CA GLU A 409 -11.35 16.45 33.13
C GLU A 409 -10.37 17.34 32.34
N ASP A 410 -9.32 17.86 33.00
CA ASP A 410 -8.27 18.71 32.40
C ASP A 410 -7.08 17.92 31.84
N GLN A 411 -7.15 16.59 31.86
CA GLN A 411 -6.05 15.70 31.49
C GLN A 411 -6.51 14.54 30.61
N VAL A 412 -5.70 14.24 29.59
CA VAL A 412 -5.88 13.10 28.70
C VAL A 412 -4.60 12.28 28.59
N ASP A 413 -4.76 10.98 28.43
CA ASP A 413 -3.66 10.09 28.05
C ASP A 413 -3.67 9.92 26.53
N LEU A 414 -2.52 10.05 25.88
CA LEU A 414 -2.37 9.75 24.47
C LEU A 414 -1.96 8.28 24.30
N ILE A 415 -2.83 7.48 23.69
CA ILE A 415 -2.58 6.08 23.39
C ILE A 415 -2.14 5.97 21.92
N VAL A 416 -0.90 5.53 21.73
CA VAL A 416 -0.33 5.23 20.41
C VAL A 416 -0.35 3.72 20.24
N LYS A 417 -1.35 3.21 19.52
CA LYS A 417 -1.51 1.78 19.22
C LYS A 417 -0.93 1.51 17.84
N VAL A 418 0.03 0.58 17.78
CA VAL A 418 0.67 0.17 16.54
C VAL A 418 0.57 -1.34 16.36
N VAL A 419 0.49 -1.78 15.11
CA VAL A 419 0.61 -3.20 14.72
C VAL A 419 1.93 -3.35 13.96
N GLU A 420 2.88 -4.10 14.53
CA GLU A 420 4.21 -4.32 13.94
C GLU A 420 4.10 -4.97 12.55
N GLY A 421 4.65 -4.31 11.55
CA GLY A 421 4.72 -4.79 10.17
C GLY A 421 6.06 -5.48 9.87
N ARG A 422 6.20 -5.94 8.62
CA ARG A 422 7.47 -6.53 8.14
C ARG A 422 8.43 -5.42 7.69
N THR A 423 9.50 -5.22 8.44
CA THR A 423 10.53 -4.19 8.17
C THR A 423 11.70 -4.69 7.34
N GLY A 424 11.90 -6.01 7.33
CA GLY A 424 12.88 -6.71 6.50
C GLY A 424 12.32 -7.04 5.11
N SER A 425 13.13 -6.83 4.09
CA SER A 425 12.82 -7.16 2.70
C SER A 425 14.00 -7.82 2.01
N PHE A 426 13.73 -8.88 1.27
CA PHE A 426 14.64 -9.50 0.32
C PHE A 426 14.11 -9.23 -1.08
N ALA A 427 14.94 -8.70 -1.97
CA ALA A 427 14.62 -8.50 -3.36
C ALA A 427 15.75 -9.10 -4.20
N ALA A 428 15.42 -10.04 -5.08
CA ALA A 428 16.32 -10.53 -6.12
C ALA A 428 15.67 -10.28 -7.47
N GLY A 429 16.44 -9.79 -8.42
CA GLY A 429 15.99 -9.45 -9.76
C GLY A 429 17.05 -9.81 -10.79
N ALA A 430 16.58 -10.05 -12.00
CA ALA A 430 17.43 -10.08 -13.18
C ALA A 430 16.88 -9.06 -14.16
N GLY A 431 17.79 -8.36 -14.83
CA GLY A 431 17.47 -7.34 -15.79
C GLY A 431 18.37 -7.39 -17.01
N PHE A 432 17.90 -6.77 -18.08
CA PHE A 432 18.69 -6.53 -19.27
C PHE A 432 18.55 -5.07 -19.67
N SER A 433 19.66 -4.38 -19.90
CA SER A 433 19.63 -3.01 -20.43
C SER A 433 20.66 -2.77 -21.53
N SER A 434 20.44 -1.74 -22.33
CA SER A 434 21.43 -1.26 -23.31
C SER A 434 22.69 -0.70 -22.64
N ALA A 435 22.65 -0.39 -21.34
CA ALA A 435 23.77 0.17 -20.60
C ALA A 435 24.62 -0.89 -19.89
N ASP A 436 23.98 -1.95 -19.38
CA ASP A 436 24.62 -2.95 -18.52
C ASP A 436 24.56 -4.39 -19.07
N ARG A 437 23.89 -4.59 -20.22
CA ARG A 437 23.52 -5.92 -20.75
C ARG A 437 22.79 -6.71 -19.67
N PHE A 438 23.11 -7.99 -19.49
CA PHE A 438 22.53 -8.82 -18.45
C PHE A 438 23.07 -8.42 -17.06
N LEU A 439 22.17 -8.21 -16.12
CA LEU A 439 22.45 -7.82 -14.73
C LEU A 439 21.57 -8.64 -13.78
N PHE A 440 22.16 -9.28 -12.80
CA PHE A 440 21.46 -9.85 -11.66
C PHE A 440 21.69 -8.96 -10.44
N ASN A 441 20.64 -8.64 -9.69
CA ASN A 441 20.73 -7.84 -8.48
C ASN A 441 20.11 -8.61 -7.31
N ALA A 442 20.79 -8.59 -6.16
CA ALA A 442 20.27 -9.09 -4.90
C ALA A 442 20.38 -7.99 -3.85
N ARG A 443 19.28 -7.72 -3.16
CA ARG A 443 19.19 -6.70 -2.12
C ARG A 443 18.52 -7.27 -0.89
N ILE A 444 19.20 -7.14 0.24
CA ILE A 444 18.66 -7.43 1.56
C ILE A 444 18.60 -6.10 2.30
N ALA A 445 17.43 -5.74 2.81
CA ALA A 445 17.27 -4.53 3.59
C ALA A 445 16.48 -4.82 4.86
N GLU A 446 16.96 -4.31 5.99
CA GLU A 446 16.25 -4.26 7.26
C GLU A 446 16.15 -2.80 7.69
N GLN A 447 14.92 -2.27 7.81
CA GLN A 447 14.68 -0.86 8.11
C GLN A 447 14.61 -0.55 9.62
N ASN A 448 14.44 -1.58 10.45
CA ASN A 448 14.27 -1.46 11.89
C ASN A 448 15.09 -2.52 12.64
N LEU A 449 16.40 -2.53 12.38
CA LEU A 449 17.32 -3.51 12.93
C LEU A 449 17.24 -3.53 14.47
N PHE A 450 16.94 -4.71 15.01
CA PHE A 450 16.73 -4.95 16.46
C PHE A 450 15.71 -3.99 17.13
N GLY A 451 14.78 -3.44 16.36
CA GLY A 451 13.77 -2.51 16.84
C GLY A 451 14.28 -1.09 17.13
N ARG A 452 15.47 -0.72 16.65
CA ARG A 452 16.12 0.58 16.97
C ARG A 452 15.87 1.68 15.93
N GLY A 453 15.11 1.39 14.87
CA GLY A 453 14.98 2.26 13.70
C GLY A 453 16.27 2.39 12.88
N GLN A 454 17.25 1.50 13.12
CA GLN A 454 18.50 1.43 12.39
C GLN A 454 18.28 0.70 11.06
N ARG A 455 18.90 1.21 9.99
CA ARG A 455 18.76 0.64 8.65
C ARG A 455 20.03 -0.08 8.24
N LEU A 456 19.87 -1.33 7.82
CA LEU A 456 20.92 -2.17 7.25
C LEU A 456 20.54 -2.51 5.81
N ILE A 457 21.42 -2.28 4.85
CA ILE A 457 21.20 -2.63 3.45
C ILE A 457 22.43 -3.34 2.94
N PHE A 458 22.24 -4.50 2.33
CA PHE A 458 23.24 -5.18 1.52
C PHE A 458 22.73 -5.22 0.08
N ASN A 459 23.52 -4.70 -0.86
CA ASN A 459 23.26 -4.72 -2.29
C ASN A 459 24.39 -5.47 -2.98
N ALA A 460 24.04 -6.37 -3.90
CA ALA A 460 24.98 -7.08 -4.75
C ALA A 460 24.45 -7.09 -6.19
N ASP A 461 25.15 -6.43 -7.09
CA ASP A 461 24.88 -6.40 -8.52
C ASP A 461 25.96 -7.20 -9.25
N PHE A 462 25.54 -8.14 -10.09
CA PHE A 462 26.39 -9.01 -10.88
C PHE A 462 26.01 -8.89 -12.35
N GLY A 463 26.87 -8.31 -13.17
CA GLY A 463 26.63 -8.17 -14.61
C GLY A 463 27.92 -8.28 -15.41
N GLN A 464 27.76 -8.28 -16.73
CA GLN A 464 28.90 -8.27 -17.66
C GLN A 464 29.63 -6.92 -17.64
N ILE A 465 28.87 -5.83 -17.54
CA ILE A 465 29.41 -4.46 -17.57
C ILE A 465 29.63 -3.92 -16.15
N ARG A 466 28.74 -4.20 -15.21
CA ARG A 466 28.82 -3.69 -13.83
C ARG A 466 28.84 -4.82 -12.82
N GLN A 467 29.73 -4.69 -11.84
CA GLN A 467 29.71 -5.45 -10.60
C GLN A 467 29.73 -4.45 -9.43
N ASN A 468 28.89 -4.66 -8.42
CA ASN A 468 28.80 -3.74 -7.28
C ASN A 468 28.36 -4.51 -6.04
N PHE A 469 29.17 -4.45 -4.99
CA PHE A 469 28.85 -4.99 -3.67
C PHE A 469 28.87 -3.83 -2.69
N GLN A 470 27.77 -3.62 -1.98
CA GLN A 470 27.66 -2.53 -1.03
C GLN A 470 26.96 -3.02 0.24
N PHE A 471 27.59 -2.77 1.37
CA PHE A 471 26.99 -2.86 2.69
C PHE A 471 26.82 -1.45 3.24
N SER A 472 25.62 -1.10 3.68
CA SER A 472 25.26 0.22 4.19
C SER A 472 24.56 0.09 5.53
N PHE A 473 25.11 0.70 6.57
CA PHE A 473 24.46 0.89 7.86
C PHE A 473 24.07 2.36 8.05
N THR A 474 22.92 2.63 8.66
CA THR A 474 22.48 3.99 8.99
C THR A 474 21.77 4.01 10.35
N GLU A 475 22.25 4.83 11.26
CA GLU A 475 21.56 5.28 12.47
C GLU A 475 20.90 6.63 12.15
N PRO A 476 19.57 6.73 11.97
CA PRO A 476 18.92 7.97 11.57
C PRO A 476 18.85 9.03 12.68
N TRP A 477 18.95 8.62 13.94
CA TRP A 477 18.77 9.46 15.12
C TRP A 477 19.86 9.22 16.17
N PHE A 478 21.09 9.60 15.83
CA PHE A 478 22.22 9.42 16.72
C PHE A 478 22.05 10.25 18.00
N ALA A 479 22.24 9.61 19.15
CA ALA A 479 22.06 10.21 20.48
C ALA A 479 20.70 10.93 20.67
N ASN A 480 19.61 10.37 20.11
CA ASN A 480 18.26 10.94 20.14
C ASN A 480 18.14 12.35 19.54
N ARG A 481 19.03 12.70 18.62
CA ARG A 481 18.95 13.93 17.83
C ARG A 481 18.69 13.57 16.37
N PRO A 482 18.11 14.46 15.55
CA PRO A 482 17.89 14.21 14.13
C PRO A 482 19.20 14.23 13.30
N LEU A 483 20.31 13.78 13.90
CA LEU A 483 21.60 13.55 13.28
C LEU A 483 21.67 12.11 12.79
N SER A 484 21.60 11.93 11.48
CA SER A 484 21.79 10.62 10.88
C SER A 484 23.27 10.38 10.66
N LEU A 485 23.78 9.27 11.19
CA LEU A 485 25.12 8.74 10.90
C LEU A 485 24.99 7.47 10.07
N GLY A 486 25.92 7.25 9.16
CA GLY A 486 25.98 6.03 8.36
C GLY A 486 27.40 5.65 8.01
N PHE A 487 27.54 4.38 7.64
CA PHE A 487 28.79 3.78 7.23
C PHE A 487 28.51 2.86 6.06
N ASP A 488 29.31 2.98 5.02
CA ASP A 488 29.22 2.21 3.79
C ASP A 488 30.53 1.48 3.54
N VAL A 489 30.46 0.21 3.16
CA VAL A 489 31.60 -0.57 2.65
C VAL A 489 31.23 -1.01 1.25
N PHE A 490 32.12 -0.79 0.30
CA PHE A 490 31.81 -1.05 -1.10
C PHE A 490 32.99 -1.64 -1.86
N ASP A 491 32.65 -2.42 -2.88
CA ASP A 491 33.56 -2.93 -3.91
C ASP A 491 32.80 -2.92 -5.24
N TRP A 492 33.29 -2.14 -6.21
CA TRP A 492 32.63 -1.95 -7.49
C TRP A 492 33.61 -2.07 -8.66
N SER A 493 33.08 -2.49 -9.80
CA SER A 493 33.79 -2.60 -11.06
C SER A 493 32.86 -2.25 -12.22
N LEU A 494 33.39 -1.54 -13.22
CA LEU A 494 32.69 -1.09 -14.40
C LEU A 494 33.57 -1.28 -15.64
N GLU A 495 33.10 -2.10 -16.57
CA GLU A 495 33.74 -2.37 -17.86
C GLU A 495 33.42 -1.27 -18.86
N PHE A 496 34.45 -0.69 -19.48
CA PHE A 496 34.37 0.16 -20.66
C PHE A 496 34.89 -0.62 -21.87
N ASP A 497 34.73 -0.08 -23.09
CA ASP A 497 35.18 -0.76 -24.30
C ASP A 497 36.70 -1.03 -24.33
N ARG A 498 37.51 -0.16 -23.71
CA ARG A 498 38.98 -0.18 -23.79
C ARG A 498 39.70 -0.33 -22.46
N PHE A 499 38.98 -0.35 -21.34
CA PHE A 499 39.56 -0.43 -20.00
C PHE A 499 38.47 -0.77 -18.98
N ARG A 500 38.89 -1.07 -17.75
CA ARG A 500 37.99 -1.31 -16.64
C ARG A 500 38.32 -0.36 -15.49
N ARG A 501 37.26 0.23 -14.92
CA ARG A 501 37.30 1.04 -13.69
C ARG A 501 36.82 0.20 -12.53
N GLY A 502 37.41 0.37 -11.36
CA GLY A 502 36.86 -0.19 -10.13
C GLY A 502 37.38 0.50 -8.90
N GLY A 503 36.83 0.13 -7.76
CA GLY A 503 37.19 0.73 -6.50
C GLY A 503 36.65 -0.06 -5.32
N ARG A 504 37.46 -0.13 -4.26
CA ARG A 504 37.06 -0.74 -3.00
C ARG A 504 37.40 0.18 -1.85
N GLY A 505 36.50 0.31 -0.89
CA GLY A 505 36.69 1.29 0.17
C GLY A 505 35.57 1.30 1.18
N PHE A 506 35.58 2.37 1.96
CA PHE A 506 34.48 2.68 2.87
C PHE A 506 34.20 4.18 2.85
N SER A 507 32.99 4.54 3.26
CA SER A 507 32.66 5.92 3.58
C SER A 507 31.91 6.04 4.90
N VAL A 508 32.12 7.18 5.57
CA VAL A 508 31.39 7.58 6.77
C VAL A 508 30.60 8.83 6.42
N ARG A 509 29.32 8.83 6.76
CA ARG A 509 28.38 9.88 6.36
C ARG A 509 27.60 10.40 7.55
N ALA A 510 27.46 11.72 7.64
CA ALA A 510 26.61 12.41 8.58
C ALA A 510 25.59 13.26 7.82
N SER A 511 24.35 13.38 8.31
CA SER A 511 23.38 14.33 7.77
C SER A 511 22.42 14.86 8.82
N TYR A 512 22.02 16.11 8.67
CA TYR A 512 21.19 16.84 9.62
C TYR A 512 20.19 17.76 8.87
N PRO A 513 18.91 17.85 9.30
CA PRO A 513 17.94 18.80 8.73
C PRO A 513 18.35 20.26 8.96
N LEU A 514 18.35 21.08 7.91
CA LEU A 514 18.75 22.49 8.05
C LEU A 514 17.79 23.32 8.92
N ALA A 515 16.50 22.99 8.89
CA ALA A 515 15.50 23.69 9.70
C ALA A 515 15.76 23.55 11.21
N ASP A 516 16.32 22.42 11.64
CA ASP A 516 16.66 22.15 13.04
C ASP A 516 17.95 22.87 13.48
N LEU A 517 18.74 23.39 12.52
CA LEU A 517 19.85 24.32 12.79
C LEU A 517 19.38 25.77 12.96
N GLY A 518 18.07 26.02 12.93
CA GLY A 518 17.48 27.36 13.00
C GLY A 518 17.31 28.07 11.65
N LEU A 519 17.81 27.47 10.55
CA LEU A 519 17.65 27.98 9.19
C LEU A 519 16.34 27.48 8.58
N LYS A 520 15.19 28.04 9.03
CA LYS A 520 13.86 27.62 8.56
C LYS A 520 13.51 28.13 7.15
N SER A 521 14.09 29.25 6.74
CA SER A 521 13.87 29.82 5.41
C SER A 521 15.10 30.53 4.86
N PHE A 522 15.20 30.60 3.54
CA PHE A 522 16.23 31.37 2.83
C PHE A 522 15.59 32.03 1.61
N TYR A 523 15.73 33.35 1.48
CA TYR A 523 15.06 34.17 0.45
C TYR A 523 13.57 33.84 0.27
N GLY A 524 12.81 33.74 1.38
CA GLY A 524 11.37 33.45 1.35
C GLY A 524 10.99 32.02 0.96
N ARG A 525 11.96 31.09 0.85
CA ARG A 525 11.73 29.67 0.58
C ARG A 525 11.97 28.83 1.84
N SER A 526 11.04 27.93 2.15
CA SER A 526 11.17 26.99 3.27
C SER A 526 12.32 26.00 3.06
N LEU A 527 13.12 25.79 4.11
CA LEU A 527 14.22 24.83 4.18
C LEU A 527 13.86 23.55 4.96
N GLU A 528 12.61 23.37 5.36
CA GLU A 528 12.13 22.20 6.13
C GLU A 528 12.40 20.85 5.45
N ARG A 529 12.56 20.86 4.12
CA ARG A 529 12.87 19.65 3.33
C ARG A 529 14.30 19.58 2.84
N VAL A 530 15.20 20.34 3.46
CA VAL A 530 16.63 20.39 3.11
C VAL A 530 17.46 19.77 4.21
N ARG A 531 18.34 18.84 3.83
CA ARG A 531 19.35 18.25 4.71
C ARG A 531 20.74 18.66 4.27
N ALA A 532 21.58 19.05 5.22
CA ALA A 532 23.01 19.14 5.03
C ALA A 532 23.65 17.80 5.40
N GLY A 533 24.64 17.39 4.62
CA GLY A 533 25.40 16.18 4.85
C GLY A 533 26.88 16.41 4.66
N LEU A 534 27.66 15.52 5.26
CA LEU A 534 29.10 15.44 5.13
C LEU A 534 29.46 13.97 4.97
N GLU A 535 30.27 13.66 3.97
CA GLU A 535 30.79 12.32 3.73
C GLU A 535 32.31 12.35 3.74
N TYR A 536 32.94 11.36 4.36
CA TYR A 536 34.36 11.07 4.22
C TYR A 536 34.49 9.73 3.50
N ARG A 537 35.24 9.67 2.41
CA ARG A 537 35.46 8.46 1.59
C ARG A 537 36.94 8.14 1.54
N LEU A 538 37.28 6.88 1.85
CA LEU A 538 38.60 6.31 1.63
C LEU A 538 38.47 5.12 0.69
N GLU A 539 39.05 5.23 -0.50
CA GLU A 539 38.87 4.29 -1.60
C GLU A 539 40.21 3.97 -2.26
N ARG A 540 40.44 2.69 -2.55
CA ARG A 540 41.51 2.28 -3.46
C ARG A 540 40.89 2.14 -4.86
N ALA A 541 41.00 3.20 -5.65
CA ALA A 541 40.57 3.21 -7.04
C ALA A 541 41.53 2.37 -7.90
N ARG A 542 41.01 1.76 -8.96
CA ARG A 542 41.75 0.89 -9.87
C ARG A 542 41.36 1.15 -11.32
N ILE A 543 42.37 1.25 -12.18
CA ILE A 543 42.25 1.14 -13.64
C ILE A 543 43.04 -0.08 -14.09
N ASP A 544 42.40 -0.99 -14.81
CA ASP A 544 43.05 -2.15 -15.42
C ASP A 544 42.34 -2.59 -16.72
N GLY A 545 42.70 -3.77 -17.26
CA GLY A 545 42.02 -4.32 -18.44
C GLY A 545 42.22 -3.51 -19.71
N LEU A 546 43.40 -2.91 -19.89
CA LEU A 546 43.70 -2.05 -21.04
C LEU A 546 43.60 -2.82 -22.38
N GLY A 547 42.77 -2.29 -23.27
CA GLY A 547 42.62 -2.77 -24.64
C GLY A 547 43.64 -2.16 -25.61
N ARG A 548 43.72 -2.71 -26.83
CA ARG A 548 44.69 -2.30 -27.88
C ARG A 548 44.69 -0.79 -28.21
N PHE A 549 43.56 -0.11 -28.03
CA PHE A 549 43.38 1.31 -28.34
C PHE A 549 43.00 2.13 -27.10
N ALA A 550 43.48 1.72 -25.91
CA ALA A 550 43.28 2.50 -24.69
C ALA A 550 43.94 3.89 -24.83
N PRO A 551 43.25 4.99 -24.48
CA PRO A 551 43.84 6.32 -24.57
C PRO A 551 45.07 6.50 -23.66
N PRO A 552 46.09 7.27 -24.07
CA PRO A 552 47.27 7.58 -23.27
C PRO A 552 46.97 8.02 -21.83
N ASP A 553 45.95 8.86 -21.61
CA ASP A 553 45.51 9.28 -20.27
C ASP A 553 45.10 8.09 -19.39
N VAL A 554 44.44 7.09 -19.97
CA VAL A 554 44.01 5.87 -19.28
C VAL A 554 45.20 4.97 -18.99
N VAL A 555 46.12 4.82 -19.95
CA VAL A 555 47.35 4.03 -19.79
C VAL A 555 48.24 4.62 -18.69
N ALA A 556 48.35 5.94 -18.61
CA ALA A 556 49.14 6.64 -17.59
C ALA A 556 48.59 6.46 -16.16
N GLU A 557 47.32 6.09 -16.02
CA GLU A 557 46.66 5.86 -14.74
C GLU A 557 46.42 4.38 -14.42
N GLU A 558 46.99 3.46 -15.20
CA GLU A 558 46.92 2.03 -14.93
C GLU A 558 47.46 1.69 -13.53
N GLY A 559 46.77 0.79 -12.83
CA GLY A 559 47.12 0.34 -11.50
C GLY A 559 46.11 0.80 -10.46
N THR A 560 46.57 0.97 -9.22
CA THR A 560 45.70 1.38 -8.10
C THR A 560 46.20 2.65 -7.47
N ARG A 561 45.29 3.56 -7.11
CA ARG A 561 45.59 4.78 -6.35
C ARG A 561 44.70 4.89 -5.13
N LEU A 562 45.24 5.40 -4.03
CA LEU A 562 44.45 5.69 -2.84
C LEU A 562 43.80 7.07 -2.92
N THR A 563 42.48 7.12 -2.84
CA THR A 563 41.68 8.36 -2.79
C THR A 563 41.14 8.55 -1.39
N SER A 564 41.46 9.70 -0.78
CA SER A 564 40.95 10.14 0.51
C SER A 564 40.27 11.49 0.32
N SER A 565 38.98 11.56 0.59
CA SER A 565 38.15 12.72 0.24
C SER A 565 37.08 13.07 1.27
N ILE A 566 36.69 14.34 1.29
CA ILE A 566 35.55 14.85 2.06
C ILE A 566 34.55 15.53 1.11
N THR A 567 33.27 15.26 1.31
CA THR A 567 32.19 15.72 0.44
C THR A 567 31.05 16.34 1.25
N PRO A 568 31.00 17.67 1.43
CA PRO A 568 29.79 18.35 1.87
C PRO A 568 28.67 18.23 0.83
N LYS A 569 27.44 18.07 1.30
CA LYS A 569 26.26 17.80 0.46
C LYS A 569 25.03 18.54 0.95
N LEU A 570 24.23 19.06 0.03
CA LEU A 570 22.89 19.59 0.30
C LEU A 570 21.86 18.79 -0.49
N ILE A 571 20.85 18.28 0.20
CA ILE A 571 19.80 17.46 -0.41
C ILE A 571 18.44 18.08 -0.11
N ARG A 572 17.70 18.43 -1.15
CA ARG A 572 16.29 18.84 -1.05
C ARG A 572 15.42 17.80 -1.75
N ASN A 573 14.42 17.27 -1.06
CA ASN A 573 13.47 16.31 -1.65
C ASN A 573 12.01 16.68 -1.31
N THR A 574 11.22 16.91 -2.36
CA THR A 574 9.80 17.30 -2.28
C THR A 574 8.92 16.43 -3.17
N LEU A 575 9.46 15.31 -3.68
CA LEU A 575 8.72 14.39 -4.54
C LEU A 575 7.50 13.82 -3.81
N ASP A 576 6.38 13.74 -4.52
CA ASP A 576 5.14 13.15 -4.03
C ASP A 576 5.19 11.62 -3.97
N HIS A 577 5.93 10.99 -4.89
CA HIS A 577 6.18 9.56 -4.91
C HIS A 577 7.65 9.27 -5.24
N PRO A 578 8.33 8.34 -4.53
CA PRO A 578 9.76 8.09 -4.71
C PRO A 578 10.12 7.44 -6.06
N PHE A 579 9.25 6.57 -6.61
CA PHE A 579 9.53 5.81 -7.84
C PHE A 579 8.72 6.26 -9.06
N ASP A 580 7.68 7.05 -8.83
CA ASP A 580 6.76 7.49 -9.89
C ASP A 580 6.23 8.91 -9.62
N PRO A 581 7.14 9.89 -9.50
CA PRO A 581 6.76 11.24 -9.11
C PRO A 581 5.88 11.91 -10.18
N THR A 582 4.80 12.56 -9.74
CA THR A 582 3.95 13.39 -10.60
C THR A 582 4.07 14.88 -10.28
N ARG A 583 4.61 15.19 -9.10
CA ARG A 583 4.77 16.57 -8.62
C ARG A 583 5.97 16.68 -7.69
N GLY A 584 6.58 17.86 -7.69
CA GLY A 584 7.64 18.20 -6.76
C GLY A 584 8.99 18.10 -7.43
N SER A 585 10.04 18.01 -6.62
CA SER A 585 11.40 18.10 -7.13
C SER A 585 12.44 17.52 -6.19
N ARG A 586 13.58 17.12 -6.75
CA ARG A 586 14.76 16.65 -6.02
C ARG A 586 15.98 17.41 -6.50
N GLN A 587 16.72 17.96 -5.56
CA GLN A 587 18.00 18.63 -5.81
C GLN A 587 19.07 18.02 -4.93
N VAL A 588 20.23 17.76 -5.51
CA VAL A 588 21.43 17.31 -4.83
C VAL A 588 22.58 18.17 -5.29
N PHE A 589 23.20 18.85 -4.35
CA PHE A 589 24.45 19.58 -4.56
C PHE A 589 25.54 18.93 -3.71
N SER A 590 26.70 18.67 -4.29
CA SER A 590 27.88 18.16 -3.59
C SER A 590 29.15 18.83 -4.08
N ALA A 591 30.11 18.99 -3.19
CA ALA A 591 31.47 19.41 -3.52
C ALA A 591 32.42 18.43 -2.85
N GLU A 592 33.20 17.69 -3.61
CA GLU A 592 34.15 16.70 -3.13
C GLU A 592 35.57 17.27 -3.23
N PHE A 593 36.33 17.10 -2.15
CA PHE A 593 37.72 17.52 -2.03
C PHE A 593 38.56 16.28 -1.71
N ALA A 594 39.37 15.83 -2.66
CA ALA A 594 40.32 14.74 -2.50
C ALA A 594 41.75 15.29 -2.32
N GLY A 595 42.59 14.51 -1.64
CA GLY A 595 43.97 14.89 -1.30
C GLY A 595 44.30 14.84 0.19
N LEU A 596 43.40 14.31 1.01
CA LEU A 596 43.52 14.29 2.48
C LEU A 596 44.35 13.09 2.94
N GLY A 597 45.63 13.05 2.55
CA GLY A 597 46.54 11.93 2.79
C GLY A 597 46.39 10.76 1.80
N GLY A 598 45.68 10.98 0.69
CA GLY A 598 45.63 10.07 -0.45
C GLY A 598 46.70 10.41 -1.50
N GLU A 599 46.75 9.62 -2.56
CA GLU A 599 47.65 9.75 -3.71
C GLU A 599 47.01 10.51 -4.89
N THR A 600 45.81 11.06 -4.67
CA THR A 600 44.97 11.66 -5.72
C THR A 600 44.41 12.98 -5.22
N ASP A 601 44.66 14.06 -5.96
CA ASP A 601 44.29 15.42 -5.61
C ASP A 601 43.28 15.96 -6.63
N PHE A 602 42.06 16.23 -6.18
CA PHE A 602 41.04 16.85 -7.05
C PHE A 602 39.94 17.56 -6.26
N VAL A 603 39.25 18.47 -6.96
CA VAL A 603 38.01 19.09 -6.52
C VAL A 603 36.92 18.79 -7.54
N LYS A 604 35.78 18.30 -7.09
CA LYS A 604 34.66 17.90 -7.94
C LYS A 604 33.34 18.45 -7.40
N VAL A 605 32.69 19.32 -8.16
CA VAL A 605 31.41 19.94 -7.81
C VAL A 605 30.32 19.37 -8.69
N GLU A 606 29.23 18.92 -8.06
CA GLU A 606 28.10 18.30 -8.75
C GLU A 606 26.77 18.93 -8.33
N LEU A 607 25.92 19.18 -9.33
CA LEU A 607 24.54 19.60 -9.12
C LEU A 607 23.63 18.72 -9.98
N SER A 608 22.76 17.94 -9.32
CA SER A 608 21.68 17.20 -9.96
C SER A 608 20.34 17.81 -9.54
N SER A 609 19.50 18.15 -10.52
CA SER A 609 18.19 18.75 -10.30
C SER A 609 17.14 18.07 -11.17
N ARG A 610 16.01 17.68 -10.58
CA ARG A 610 14.85 17.14 -11.32
C ARG A 610 13.56 17.72 -10.76
N TRP A 611 12.68 18.15 -11.64
CA TRP A 611 11.39 18.75 -11.34
C TRP A 611 10.28 18.04 -12.09
N PHE A 612 9.11 17.92 -11.46
CA PHE A 612 7.92 17.29 -12.00
C PHE A 612 6.74 18.24 -11.82
N PHE A 613 6.08 18.56 -12.92
CA PHE A 613 4.95 19.46 -12.99
C PHE A 613 3.75 18.73 -13.58
N PRO A 614 2.63 18.59 -12.84
CA PRO A 614 1.39 18.09 -13.42
C PRO A 614 0.77 19.20 -14.28
N ILE A 615 0.88 19.08 -15.60
CA ILE A 615 0.48 20.13 -16.56
C ILE A 615 -0.95 19.98 -17.08
N GLY A 616 -1.61 18.84 -16.81
CA GLY A 616 -2.99 18.63 -17.22
C GLY A 616 -3.52 17.24 -16.88
N LYS A 617 -4.84 17.05 -17.04
CA LYS A 617 -5.50 15.75 -16.90
C LYS A 617 -6.17 15.36 -18.22
N LEU A 618 -5.82 14.21 -18.77
CA LEU A 618 -6.47 13.61 -19.94
C LEU A 618 -7.59 12.64 -19.49
N GLY A 619 -8.74 13.18 -19.11
CA GLY A 619 -9.81 12.40 -18.46
C GLY A 619 -9.57 12.25 -16.95
N THR A 620 -10.14 11.22 -16.33
CA THR A 620 -10.19 11.11 -14.85
C THR A 620 -8.92 10.55 -14.21
N LYS A 621 -8.18 9.66 -14.88
CA LYS A 621 -7.03 8.91 -14.31
C LYS A 621 -5.67 9.19 -14.96
N ARG A 622 -5.60 10.14 -15.90
CA ARG A 622 -4.37 10.40 -16.68
C ARG A 622 -3.82 11.78 -16.38
N THR A 623 -2.95 11.90 -15.39
CA THR A 623 -2.19 13.14 -15.17
C THR A 623 -1.01 13.19 -16.13
N VAL A 624 -0.98 14.19 -17.02
CA VAL A 624 0.17 14.46 -17.88
C VAL A 624 1.20 15.23 -17.07
N VAL A 625 2.43 14.75 -17.09
CA VAL A 625 3.53 15.31 -16.29
C VAL A 625 4.60 15.83 -17.23
N TYR A 626 4.95 17.10 -17.08
CA TYR A 626 6.16 17.66 -17.65
C TYR A 626 7.28 17.53 -16.64
N SER A 627 8.43 17.01 -17.04
CA SER A 627 9.57 16.84 -16.18
C SER A 627 10.84 17.41 -16.81
N VAL A 628 11.50 18.28 -16.07
CA VAL A 628 12.76 18.92 -16.46
C VAL A 628 13.83 18.54 -15.47
N GLY A 629 15.02 18.21 -15.97
CA GLY A 629 16.15 17.88 -15.14
C GLY A 629 17.45 18.31 -15.77
N GLY A 630 18.47 18.40 -14.94
CA GLY A 630 19.82 18.66 -15.40
C GLY A 630 20.86 18.16 -14.42
N ASN A 631 22.02 17.80 -14.96
CA ASN A 631 23.20 17.38 -14.22
C ASN A 631 24.39 18.24 -14.68
N LEU A 632 24.97 18.98 -13.76
CA LEU A 632 26.22 19.72 -13.93
C LEU A 632 27.30 19.03 -13.11
N GLY A 633 28.43 18.74 -13.76
CA GLY A 633 29.65 18.26 -13.12
C GLY A 633 30.79 19.20 -13.47
N TYR A 634 31.55 19.63 -12.48
CA TYR A 634 32.71 20.50 -12.66
C TYR A 634 33.87 19.97 -11.83
N GLY A 635 34.88 19.42 -12.50
CA GLY A 635 36.04 18.81 -11.89
C GLY A 635 37.35 19.49 -12.29
N LEU A 636 38.27 19.57 -11.33
CA LEU A 636 39.66 19.97 -11.52
C LEU A 636 40.54 19.02 -10.71
N GLY A 637 41.64 18.55 -11.30
CA GLY A 637 42.61 17.67 -10.64
C GLY A 637 44.02 17.94 -11.13
N ASP A 638 44.93 17.01 -10.87
CA ASP A 638 46.34 17.04 -11.30
C ASP A 638 46.65 16.02 -12.42
N SER A 639 45.60 15.40 -12.97
CA SER A 639 45.68 14.32 -13.96
C SER A 639 45.59 14.84 -15.42
N GLY A 640 45.77 13.91 -16.36
CA GLY A 640 45.70 14.18 -17.80
C GLY A 640 46.87 15.01 -18.35
N ARG A 641 46.90 15.19 -19.68
CA ARG A 641 48.01 15.91 -20.36
C ARG A 641 48.19 17.36 -19.92
N SER A 642 47.10 18.02 -19.54
CA SER A 642 47.08 19.42 -19.11
C SER A 642 47.50 19.60 -17.65
N GLY A 643 47.56 18.52 -16.86
CA GLY A 643 47.78 18.56 -15.42
C GLY A 643 46.65 19.25 -14.65
N LYS A 644 45.46 19.35 -15.24
CA LYS A 644 44.27 20.01 -14.68
C LYS A 644 43.03 19.13 -14.68
N GLU A 645 43.12 17.92 -15.24
CA GLU A 645 41.98 17.04 -15.42
C GLU A 645 41.69 16.23 -14.15
N LEU A 646 40.45 15.77 -14.01
CA LEU A 646 40.11 14.72 -13.08
C LEU A 646 40.85 13.43 -13.47
N PRO A 647 41.24 12.61 -12.47
CA PRO A 647 41.65 11.25 -12.71
C PRO A 647 40.59 10.47 -13.50
N VAL A 648 41.01 9.54 -14.35
CA VAL A 648 40.15 8.78 -15.27
C VAL A 648 39.02 8.06 -14.54
N PHE A 649 39.28 7.55 -13.33
CA PHE A 649 38.28 6.89 -12.50
C PHE A 649 37.22 7.85 -11.93
N GLU A 650 37.38 9.17 -12.06
CA GLU A 650 36.42 10.21 -11.66
C GLU A 650 35.78 10.97 -12.83
N ARG A 651 36.29 10.80 -14.07
CA ARG A 651 35.79 11.46 -15.28
C ARG A 651 34.36 11.05 -15.67
N TYR A 652 33.71 11.96 -16.37
CA TYR A 652 32.33 11.88 -16.86
C TYR A 652 32.24 11.30 -18.27
N PHE A 653 31.28 10.40 -18.48
CA PHE A 653 31.01 9.73 -19.75
C PHE A 653 29.49 9.73 -20.05
N PRO A 654 28.91 10.86 -20.48
CA PRO A 654 27.51 10.94 -20.89
C PRO A 654 27.20 10.08 -22.12
N GLY A 655 25.90 9.89 -22.40
CA GLY A 655 25.37 9.01 -23.44
C GLY A 655 24.64 7.78 -22.86
N GLY A 656 23.53 7.40 -23.48
CA GLY A 656 22.70 6.25 -23.09
C GLY A 656 21.43 6.58 -22.30
N ILE A 657 20.77 5.54 -21.78
CA ILE A 657 19.38 5.60 -21.27
C ILE A 657 19.17 6.47 -20.02
N ASN A 658 20.24 6.74 -19.27
CA ASN A 658 20.22 7.48 -18.00
C ASN A 658 20.92 8.86 -18.09
N SER A 659 21.27 9.31 -19.30
CA SER A 659 21.96 10.58 -19.52
C SER A 659 21.39 11.27 -20.77
N VAL A 660 22.11 11.31 -21.90
CA VAL A 660 21.63 11.89 -23.17
C VAL A 660 21.20 10.74 -24.09
N ARG A 661 19.89 10.57 -24.23
CA ARG A 661 19.32 9.50 -25.06
C ARG A 661 19.44 9.84 -26.53
N GLY A 662 19.54 8.82 -27.38
CA GLY A 662 19.85 9.00 -28.80
C GLY A 662 21.33 8.88 -29.13
N PHE A 663 22.20 8.85 -28.12
CA PHE A 663 23.61 8.49 -28.24
C PHE A 663 23.87 7.16 -27.52
N GLU A 664 24.93 6.47 -27.93
CA GLU A 664 25.34 5.20 -27.33
C GLU A 664 25.79 5.41 -25.87
N THR A 665 25.72 4.34 -25.08
CA THR A 665 26.05 4.42 -23.65
C THR A 665 27.51 4.84 -23.48
N ARG A 666 27.76 5.94 -22.75
CA ARG A 666 29.10 6.48 -22.45
C ARG A 666 29.91 6.96 -23.67
N SER A 667 29.24 7.29 -24.78
CA SER A 667 29.90 7.69 -26.04
C SER A 667 30.12 9.21 -26.20
N LEU A 668 29.63 10.04 -25.28
CA LEU A 668 29.73 11.50 -25.39
C LEU A 668 30.88 12.02 -24.54
N GLY A 669 31.67 12.93 -25.12
CA GLY A 669 32.76 13.62 -24.44
C GLY A 669 33.96 13.83 -25.35
N PRO A 670 35.11 14.20 -24.76
CA PRO A 670 36.37 14.28 -25.46
C PRO A 670 36.83 12.89 -25.94
N THR A 671 37.43 12.86 -27.13
CA THR A 671 38.07 11.68 -27.70
C THR A 671 39.52 11.99 -28.03
N GLN A 672 40.33 10.95 -28.12
CA GLN A 672 41.71 11.04 -28.56
C GLN A 672 41.96 9.99 -29.65
N GLU A 673 42.59 10.40 -30.75
CA GLU A 673 43.02 9.46 -31.79
C GLU A 673 44.14 8.57 -31.22
N VAL A 674 43.91 7.26 -31.24
CA VAL A 674 44.87 6.23 -30.80
C VAL A 674 45.14 5.31 -31.97
N CYS A 675 46.41 5.22 -32.35
CA CYS A 675 46.87 4.32 -33.40
C CYS A 675 47.44 3.02 -32.82
N ASP A 676 47.35 1.94 -33.60
CA ASP A 676 48.03 0.70 -33.25
C ASP A 676 49.56 0.83 -33.35
N THR A 677 50.28 -0.19 -32.88
CA THR A 677 51.75 -0.19 -32.82
C THR A 677 52.44 -0.03 -34.18
N THR A 678 51.74 -0.32 -35.28
CA THR A 678 52.23 -0.16 -36.65
C THR A 678 51.85 1.21 -37.26
N GLY A 679 50.95 1.97 -36.62
CA GLY A 679 50.38 3.20 -37.14
C GLY A 679 49.44 3.00 -38.33
N ALA A 680 49.06 1.76 -38.65
CA ALA A 680 48.25 1.43 -39.81
C ALA A 680 46.75 1.65 -39.55
N THR A 681 46.33 1.58 -38.29
CA THR A 681 44.94 1.80 -37.89
C THR A 681 44.88 2.78 -36.73
N CYS A 682 44.15 3.88 -36.90
CA CYS A 682 43.86 4.85 -35.85
C CYS A 682 42.36 4.92 -35.61
N VAL A 683 41.96 5.03 -34.34
CA VAL A 683 40.58 5.17 -33.92
C VAL A 683 40.46 6.28 -32.90
N ASP A 684 39.35 7.02 -32.93
CA ASP A 684 39.01 7.95 -31.86
C ASP A 684 38.53 7.14 -30.64
N SER A 685 39.25 7.22 -29.53
CA SER A 685 38.91 6.55 -28.27
C SER A 685 38.41 7.57 -27.25
N GLU A 686 37.32 7.25 -26.55
CA GLU A 686 36.74 8.13 -25.52
C GLU A 686 37.66 8.26 -24.31
N THR A 687 38.00 9.49 -23.92
CA THR A 687 38.83 9.77 -22.74
C THR A 687 38.03 10.23 -21.53
N GLY A 688 36.76 10.59 -21.74
CA GLY A 688 35.88 11.20 -20.75
C GLY A 688 36.27 12.63 -20.42
N GLY A 689 35.33 13.40 -19.88
CA GLY A 689 35.56 14.80 -19.50
C GLY A 689 35.68 15.01 -17.99
N SER A 690 36.41 16.04 -17.60
CA SER A 690 36.45 16.52 -16.21
C SER A 690 35.24 17.40 -15.86
N GLN A 691 34.54 17.90 -16.87
CA GLN A 691 33.34 18.70 -16.72
C GLN A 691 32.21 18.07 -17.55
N GLN A 692 30.96 18.22 -17.11
CA GLN A 692 29.79 17.76 -17.87
C GLN A 692 28.62 18.72 -17.67
N LEU A 693 27.79 18.83 -18.70
CA LEU A 693 26.48 19.46 -18.60
C LEU A 693 25.45 18.62 -19.34
N ILE A 694 24.34 18.30 -18.67
CA ILE A 694 23.22 17.53 -19.22
C ILE A 694 21.91 18.22 -18.85
N PHE A 695 20.99 18.26 -19.80
CA PHE A 695 19.59 18.66 -19.66
C PHE A 695 18.69 17.55 -20.21
N ASN A 696 17.68 17.17 -19.43
CA ASN A 696 16.69 16.17 -19.81
C ASN A 696 15.29 16.76 -19.67
N ASN A 697 14.56 16.86 -20.76
CA ASN A 697 13.19 17.36 -20.79
C ASN A 697 12.27 16.25 -21.24
N GLU A 698 11.20 15.98 -20.47
CA GLU A 698 10.28 14.88 -20.73
C GLU A 698 8.83 15.34 -20.62
N LEU A 699 8.00 14.90 -21.56
CA LEU A 699 6.56 14.89 -21.44
C LEU A 699 6.09 13.45 -21.23
N ILE A 700 5.56 13.16 -20.04
CA ILE A 700 5.14 11.83 -19.62
C ILE A 700 3.61 11.76 -19.67
N VAL A 701 3.10 10.84 -20.48
CA VAL A 701 1.66 10.64 -20.72
C VAL A 701 1.26 9.24 -20.26
N PRO A 702 0.42 9.09 -19.22
CA PRO A 702 -0.05 7.78 -18.79
C PRO A 702 -1.07 7.23 -19.81
N LEU A 703 -0.65 6.25 -20.61
CA LEU A 703 -1.43 5.68 -21.70
C LEU A 703 -2.48 4.70 -21.15
N ILE A 704 -2.05 3.77 -20.29
CA ILE A 704 -2.93 2.78 -19.64
C ILE A 704 -2.61 2.80 -18.13
N PRO A 705 -3.20 3.75 -17.36
CA PRO A 705 -2.88 3.92 -15.94
C PRO A 705 -3.03 2.65 -15.11
N ASP A 706 -4.09 1.88 -15.35
CA ASP A 706 -4.37 0.67 -14.58
C ASP A 706 -3.36 -0.46 -14.85
N ALA A 707 -2.67 -0.42 -15.98
CA ALA A 707 -1.59 -1.35 -16.31
C ALA A 707 -0.19 -0.76 -16.04
N GLY A 708 -0.10 0.47 -15.50
CA GLY A 708 1.18 1.14 -15.25
C GLY A 708 1.95 1.55 -16.51
N ILE A 709 1.28 1.66 -17.67
CA ILE A 709 1.92 1.96 -18.96
C ILE A 709 1.87 3.47 -19.25
N LYS A 710 3.03 4.04 -19.56
CA LYS A 710 3.24 5.46 -19.88
C LYS A 710 4.02 5.62 -21.17
N GLY A 711 3.61 6.58 -21.99
CA GLY A 711 4.38 7.10 -23.11
C GLY A 711 5.22 8.28 -22.65
N VAL A 712 6.38 8.45 -23.26
CA VAL A 712 7.29 9.57 -23.00
C VAL A 712 7.71 10.16 -24.33
N VAL A 713 7.76 11.48 -24.42
CA VAL A 713 8.46 12.22 -25.47
C VAL A 713 9.52 13.05 -24.78
N PHE A 714 10.74 13.09 -25.33
CA PHE A 714 11.85 13.77 -24.69
C PHE A 714 12.69 14.60 -25.64
N PHE A 715 13.36 15.60 -25.04
CA PHE A 715 14.45 16.36 -25.62
C PHE A 715 15.60 16.37 -24.62
N ASP A 716 16.73 15.80 -25.02
CA ASP A 716 17.94 15.75 -24.23
C ASP A 716 19.03 16.59 -24.89
N ALA A 717 19.82 17.25 -24.08
CA ALA A 717 21.00 17.98 -24.51
C ALA A 717 22.12 17.73 -23.52
N GLY A 718 23.33 17.44 -23.98
CA GLY A 718 24.45 17.30 -23.05
C GLY A 718 25.76 16.88 -23.70
N ASN A 719 26.84 17.11 -22.98
CA ASN A 719 28.17 16.61 -23.33
C ASN A 719 29.10 16.62 -22.11
N ALA A 720 30.27 16.01 -22.25
CA ALA A 720 31.41 16.17 -21.34
C ALA A 720 32.54 16.94 -22.03
N PHE A 721 33.38 17.60 -21.21
CA PHE A 721 34.40 18.54 -21.65
C PHE A 721 35.68 18.36 -20.82
N LEU A 722 36.83 18.68 -21.41
CA LEU A 722 38.09 18.79 -20.69
C LEU A 722 38.07 20.01 -19.78
N ALA A 723 38.82 19.97 -18.68
CA ALA A 723 38.91 21.08 -17.74
C ALA A 723 39.60 22.30 -18.38
N GLU A 724 40.57 22.07 -19.26
CA GLU A 724 41.29 23.15 -19.96
C GLU A 724 40.42 23.94 -20.93
N ASP A 725 39.44 23.29 -21.55
CA ASP A 725 38.50 23.92 -22.49
C ASP A 725 37.32 24.61 -21.77
N GLY A 726 36.96 24.12 -20.59
CA GLY A 726 35.77 24.54 -19.87
C GLY A 726 34.48 24.01 -20.48
N ILE A 727 33.34 24.37 -19.88
CA ILE A 727 32.02 24.03 -20.43
C ILE A 727 31.72 24.95 -21.61
N ASP A 728 31.85 24.41 -22.82
CA ASP A 728 31.43 25.08 -24.05
C ASP A 728 30.01 24.66 -24.45
N PHE A 729 29.07 25.61 -24.38
CA PHE A 729 27.69 25.40 -24.80
C PHE A 729 27.54 25.09 -26.29
N THR A 730 28.50 25.50 -27.14
CA THR A 730 28.48 25.18 -28.58
C THR A 730 28.82 23.71 -28.85
N GLY A 731 29.55 23.07 -27.94
CA GLY A 731 29.90 21.65 -27.99
C GLY A 731 28.82 20.70 -27.45
N LEU A 732 27.65 21.21 -27.03
CA LEU A 732 26.54 20.36 -26.59
C LEU A 732 25.99 19.51 -27.74
N ARG A 733 25.67 18.25 -27.43
CA ARG A 733 25.00 17.33 -28.36
C ARG A 733 23.51 17.29 -28.04
N TYR A 734 22.66 17.16 -29.05
CA TYR A 734 21.21 17.27 -28.88
C TYR A 734 20.49 16.05 -29.46
N ALA A 735 19.43 15.62 -28.79
CA ALA A 735 18.60 14.54 -29.27
C ALA A 735 17.15 14.71 -28.89
N VAL A 736 16.26 14.27 -29.77
CA VAL A 736 14.83 14.14 -29.51
C VAL A 736 14.44 12.68 -29.57
N GLY A 737 13.36 12.31 -28.90
CA GLY A 737 12.90 10.95 -28.99
C GLY A 737 11.60 10.69 -28.28
N TRP A 738 11.24 9.42 -28.25
CA TRP A 738 10.05 8.94 -27.61
C TRP A 738 10.31 7.58 -26.96
N GLY A 739 9.44 7.19 -26.05
CA GLY A 739 9.60 5.92 -25.35
C GLY A 739 8.32 5.41 -24.72
N LEU A 740 8.35 4.15 -24.35
CA LEU A 740 7.32 3.46 -23.59
C LEU A 740 7.92 3.00 -22.26
N ARG A 741 7.25 3.34 -21.17
CA ARG A 741 7.59 2.90 -19.81
C ARG A 741 6.44 2.06 -19.28
N TRP A 742 6.74 0.91 -18.71
CA TRP A 742 5.76 0.02 -18.12
C TRP A 742 6.23 -0.42 -16.73
N LEU A 743 5.48 -0.04 -15.70
CA LEU A 743 5.63 -0.60 -14.37
C LEU A 743 4.94 -1.97 -14.36
N SER A 744 5.65 -3.00 -14.85
CA SER A 744 5.10 -4.36 -14.93
C SER A 744 5.14 -5.06 -13.56
N PRO A 745 4.37 -6.14 -13.36
CA PRO A 745 4.48 -6.98 -12.17
C PRO A 745 5.89 -7.55 -11.94
N PHE A 746 6.71 -7.65 -12.99
CA PHE A 746 8.08 -8.19 -12.96
C PHE A 746 9.16 -7.09 -12.85
N GLY A 747 8.76 -5.83 -12.70
CA GLY A 747 9.67 -4.69 -12.60
C GLY A 747 9.47 -3.64 -13.70
N PRO A 748 10.16 -2.49 -13.61
CA PRO A 748 10.06 -1.42 -14.58
C PRO A 748 10.70 -1.84 -15.92
N LEU A 749 9.96 -1.60 -17.00
CA LEU A 749 10.42 -1.73 -18.38
C LEU A 749 10.45 -0.33 -19.01
N ARG A 750 11.55 0.02 -19.68
CA ARG A 750 11.72 1.24 -20.46
C ARG A 750 12.24 0.86 -21.83
N ILE A 751 11.60 1.36 -22.88
CA ILE A 751 12.11 1.34 -24.25
C ILE A 751 12.08 2.79 -24.72
N GLU A 752 13.23 3.31 -25.12
CA GLU A 752 13.41 4.73 -25.48
C GLU A 752 14.18 4.79 -26.79
N VAL A 753 13.61 5.44 -27.80
CA VAL A 753 14.21 5.62 -29.13
C VAL A 753 14.58 7.08 -29.25
N GLY A 754 15.88 7.35 -29.36
CA GLY A 754 16.41 8.70 -29.51
C GLY A 754 17.02 8.92 -30.89
N TYR A 755 16.93 10.15 -31.37
CA TYR A 755 17.43 10.62 -32.66
C TYR A 755 18.37 11.80 -32.41
N PRO A 756 19.68 11.66 -32.66
CA PRO A 756 20.61 12.79 -32.67
C PRO A 756 20.17 13.86 -33.67
N LEU A 757 20.09 15.11 -33.24
CA LEU A 757 19.77 16.25 -34.11
C LEU A 757 21.01 16.73 -34.88
N ASP A 758 22.17 16.60 -34.26
CA ASP A 758 23.48 17.03 -34.78
C ASP A 758 24.39 15.82 -35.05
N ARG A 759 23.92 14.90 -35.90
CA ARG A 759 24.62 13.65 -36.21
C ARG A 759 25.99 13.88 -36.88
N ARG A 760 27.05 13.29 -36.31
CA ARG A 760 28.42 13.26 -36.87
C ARG A 760 28.67 11.99 -37.69
N LYS A 761 29.74 11.98 -38.49
CA LYS A 761 30.15 10.81 -39.28
C LYS A 761 30.50 9.66 -38.34
N GLY A 762 29.95 8.47 -38.58
CA GLY A 762 30.14 7.29 -37.74
C GLY A 762 29.04 7.07 -36.70
N GLU A 763 28.18 8.06 -36.45
CA GLU A 763 27.07 7.92 -35.50
C GLU A 763 25.80 7.35 -36.15
N SER A 764 25.07 6.55 -35.37
CA SER A 764 23.78 5.97 -35.76
C SER A 764 22.71 7.06 -35.99
N SER A 765 21.80 6.84 -36.95
CA SER A 765 20.66 7.75 -37.21
C SER A 765 19.62 7.75 -36.08
N SER A 766 19.60 6.69 -35.30
CA SER A 766 18.72 6.50 -34.15
C SER A 766 19.31 5.46 -33.24
N VAL A 767 19.15 5.61 -31.93
CA VAL A 767 19.60 4.64 -30.93
C VAL A 767 18.38 4.13 -30.17
N VAL A 768 18.22 2.80 -30.16
CA VAL A 768 17.19 2.12 -29.37
C VAL A 768 17.82 1.73 -28.03
N LEU A 769 17.34 2.36 -26.97
CA LEU A 769 17.76 2.13 -25.61
C LEU A 769 16.66 1.38 -24.88
N PHE A 770 17.03 0.42 -24.05
CA PHE A 770 16.05 -0.31 -23.27
C PHE A 770 16.60 -0.69 -21.91
N SER A 771 15.70 -0.86 -20.96
CA SER A 771 15.99 -1.36 -19.62
C SER A 771 14.79 -2.17 -19.15
N PHE A 772 15.03 -3.41 -18.76
CA PHE A 772 14.04 -4.30 -18.19
C PHE A 772 14.57 -4.79 -16.84
N GLY A 773 13.81 -4.60 -15.76
CA GLY A 773 14.12 -5.17 -14.44
C GLY A 773 15.40 -4.66 -13.77
N ALA A 774 16.23 -3.88 -14.47
CA ALA A 774 17.40 -3.25 -13.88
C ALA A 774 16.97 -2.17 -12.88
N PRO A 775 17.73 -1.95 -11.78
CA PRO A 775 17.49 -0.84 -10.87
C PRO A 775 17.41 0.48 -11.67
N LEU A 776 16.33 1.25 -11.45
CA LEU A 776 16.09 2.54 -12.11
C LEU A 776 17.03 3.65 -11.64
#